data_AF-A0A8T0ECK9-F1
#
_entry.id   AF-A0A8T0ECK9-F1
#
_cell.length_a   1.000
_cell.length_b   1.000
_cell.length_c   1.000
_cell.angle_alpha   90.00
_cell.angle_beta   90.00
_cell.angle_gamma   90.00
#
_symmetry.space_group_name_H-M   'P 1'
#
loop_
_entity.id
_entity.type
_entity.pdbx_description
1 polymer ?
#
loop_
_entity_poly.entity_id
_entity_poly.type
_entity_poly.pdbx_seq_one_letter_code
_entity_poly.pdbx_strand_id
1 'polypeptide(L)'
;MEEFESMNNQKFLKAEVGDDAQIEAKVIDTDSTFSSHPNFEEIQWRGEVKEGLPDWTDEDKEHLSQELSDVLIYLLRLSEKCHIDLPKAVLKKIVLNEQKYPASKVYGSKKKYSEYDSSNNASVAQKEKRMLVLACICDRNSNFSLLQKYEKYGAFVSDYTLHIYYNSIMILFDHKRVCKYHVPVRLAYNSFEPECEDWSLSPYRRNSPIIFLHGLTSCKETWASIPQILANELKRKAYTLDARNHGDSGWSDIFTTDDLVNDLLFFMDAVNADRAILIGHSMGGTVAIQMAIEAPERVEMIVVEEMFVSQPPEILLQVPLLYVRRAPMAVKLIPRDADDMQAVRFIMDYVNKGLPPGLSDIHNPSKVDKSTWALRRTAEGHLALKANMAVLEKSLINAKDTIKVQNGSFDGPACFIYGKQSVFNVSLDEENIRKCFPNAILIGVEGAKHTVHSDNPQQFVDAILNFLTSNMTPKNRLFKEKIAMARFMQKFSWDLQQKAFKLSKCSSCNVEFFSKVYLRHSSRKSKYRPVRLAYEIFEPKGGSNDRLSPLIFLHGITSSKEETWGDLPQVIADQTKRKAYNLDARNHGDSEWSDEFDFDLNAEDLLHFIDKKNFRKVVIIGHSMGGLTGIKAALKEPERIEMLFVEEKFTKKVPQAFMDDALRYMNIWKEAEKFIPPGLNKEEADAFITEYVMRKLHPQNKPQDSRQSRQDLSYPLEKDYSGHYFFKANLEVVLEKMKNADAMMVENEGIYEGPAYFIYATKSQYQVGKEKHHILKHFPKAIFIPFEGSKHFVHKAYPDLFVETVVKFIKQNEKNE
;
A
#
# COMPACT_ATOMS: atom_id res chain seq x y z
N MET A 1 -46.89 -38.53 5.47
CA MET A 1 -47.03 -38.84 6.90
C MET A 1 -46.04 -39.94 7.19
N GLU A 2 -45.19 -39.68 8.18
CA GLU A 2 -44.05 -40.48 8.65
C GLU A 2 -42.81 -40.49 7.73
N GLU A 3 -41.65 -40.37 8.39
CA GLU A 3 -40.27 -40.25 7.88
C GLU A 3 -39.82 -38.88 7.34
N PHE A 4 -39.21 -38.09 8.25
CA PHE A 4 -38.16 -37.04 8.09
C PHE A 4 -38.19 -35.96 9.18
N GLU A 5 -38.69 -36.27 10.37
CA GLU A 5 -38.34 -35.57 11.62
C GLU A 5 -37.59 -36.53 12.54
N SER A 6 -36.26 -36.58 12.43
CA SER A 6 -35.41 -36.86 13.59
C SER A 6 -33.98 -36.36 13.36
N MET A 7 -33.41 -35.77 14.42
CA MET A 7 -31.98 -35.50 14.66
C MET A 7 -31.36 -34.27 13.94
N ASN A 8 -30.64 -33.34 14.58
CA ASN A 8 -30.32 -33.13 15.99
C ASN A 8 -29.64 -31.74 16.18
N ASN A 9 -29.76 -31.21 17.39
CA ASN A 9 -28.94 -30.14 17.97
C ASN A 9 -27.48 -30.60 18.25
N GLN A 10 -26.49 -29.68 18.19
CA GLN A 10 -25.38 -29.44 19.17
C GLN A 10 -24.27 -28.52 18.56
N LYS A 11 -23.93 -27.37 19.19
CA LYS A 11 -22.86 -27.07 20.18
C LYS A 11 -21.41 -27.32 19.69
N PHE A 12 -20.65 -26.25 19.52
CA PHE A 12 -19.20 -26.24 19.22
C PHE A 12 -18.35 -26.18 20.51
N LEU A 13 -17.22 -26.92 20.52
CA LEU A 13 -16.22 -27.06 21.59
C LEU A 13 -15.08 -26.03 21.48
N LYS A 14 -14.44 -25.71 22.62
CA LYS A 14 -13.12 -25.08 22.72
C LYS A 14 -12.16 -26.10 23.37
N ALA A 15 -10.96 -26.23 22.84
CA ALA A 15 -9.94 -27.16 23.30
C ALA A 15 -8.83 -26.45 24.09
N GLU A 16 -8.36 -27.08 25.18
CA GLU A 16 -6.98 -26.96 25.66
C GLU A 16 -6.34 -28.35 25.69
N VAL A 17 -5.02 -28.35 25.50
CA VAL A 17 -4.18 -29.48 25.14
C VAL A 17 -3.58 -30.10 26.40
N GLY A 18 -3.67 -31.42 26.49
CA GLY A 18 -2.93 -32.26 27.42
C GLY A 18 -2.86 -33.68 26.87
N ASP A 19 -1.61 -34.07 26.60
CA ASP A 19 -1.02 -35.32 26.12
C ASP A 19 -1.88 -36.58 25.93
N ASP A 20 -1.63 -37.21 24.79
CA ASP A 20 -2.16 -38.46 24.26
C ASP A 20 -3.56 -38.44 23.62
N ALA A 21 -3.52 -38.73 22.33
CA ALA A 21 -4.61 -38.65 21.38
C ALA A 21 -5.72 -39.68 21.66
N GLN A 22 -6.90 -39.21 22.09
CA GLN A 22 -8.22 -39.75 21.74
C GLN A 22 -9.32 -38.84 22.30
N ILE A 23 -10.11 -38.20 21.42
CA ILE A 23 -11.24 -37.34 21.81
C ILE A 23 -12.52 -38.20 21.87
N GLU A 24 -13.00 -38.50 23.07
CA GLU A 24 -14.36 -38.95 23.34
C GLU A 24 -15.23 -37.76 23.78
N ALA A 25 -16.39 -37.56 23.14
CA ALA A 25 -17.36 -36.54 23.51
C ALA A 25 -18.49 -37.14 24.37
N LYS A 26 -18.67 -36.62 25.60
CA LYS A 26 -19.85 -36.91 26.43
C LYS A 26 -20.68 -35.64 26.64
N VAL A 27 -21.98 -35.79 26.40
CA VAL A 27 -23.04 -34.80 26.55
C VAL A 27 -23.63 -34.93 27.96
N ILE A 28 -23.81 -33.81 28.66
CA ILE A 28 -24.71 -33.75 29.82
C ILE A 28 -25.69 -32.59 29.61
N ASP A 29 -26.97 -32.94 29.71
CA ASP A 29 -28.14 -32.07 29.64
C ASP A 29 -28.63 -31.75 31.07
N THR A 30 -29.14 -30.53 31.20
CA THR A 30 -30.02 -29.89 32.19
C THR A 30 -30.09 -30.29 33.68
N ASP A 31 -30.26 -29.22 34.46
CA ASP A 31 -30.71 -29.10 35.85
C ASP A 31 -29.67 -29.11 36.99
N SER A 32 -29.72 -27.98 37.72
CA SER A 32 -29.06 -27.65 38.99
C SER A 32 -27.53 -27.39 38.93
N THR A 33 -27.12 -26.28 39.56
CA THR A 33 -25.74 -25.88 39.88
C THR A 33 -24.90 -25.22 38.77
N PHE A 34 -25.23 -23.96 38.44
CA PHE A 34 -24.24 -22.99 37.93
C PHE A 34 -24.03 -21.90 38.99
N SER A 35 -23.35 -22.27 40.07
CA SER A 35 -22.57 -21.35 40.89
C SER A 35 -21.10 -21.62 40.59
N SER A 36 -20.30 -20.55 40.42
CA SER A 36 -18.84 -20.47 40.24
C SER A 36 -18.23 -20.77 38.86
N HIS A 37 -18.09 -19.74 37.99
CA HIS A 37 -16.80 -19.10 37.65
C HIS A 37 -16.96 -18.00 36.56
N PRO A 38 -16.04 -17.00 36.46
CA PRO A 38 -16.33 -15.57 36.63
C PRO A 38 -16.33 -14.81 35.29
N ASN A 39 -16.78 -13.54 35.30
CA ASN A 39 -16.22 -12.40 34.54
C ASN A 39 -17.16 -11.18 34.55
N PHE A 40 -17.75 -10.84 35.70
CA PHE A 40 -18.32 -9.53 35.99
C PHE A 40 -18.45 -9.42 37.51
N GLU A 41 -17.34 -9.35 38.25
CA GLU A 41 -17.39 -9.39 39.71
C GLU A 41 -18.13 -8.16 40.29
N GLU A 42 -18.12 -7.01 39.62
CA GLU A 42 -18.87 -5.83 40.11
C GLU A 42 -20.37 -5.86 39.76
N ILE A 43 -20.73 -6.29 38.54
CA ILE A 43 -22.15 -6.28 38.11
C ILE A 43 -22.94 -7.37 38.82
N GLN A 44 -22.28 -8.48 39.18
CA GLN A 44 -22.89 -9.61 39.87
C GLN A 44 -23.45 -9.24 41.25
N TRP A 45 -22.95 -8.17 41.89
CA TRP A 45 -23.39 -7.73 43.22
C TRP A 45 -24.15 -6.39 43.25
N ARG A 46 -24.23 -5.65 42.14
CA ARG A 46 -24.83 -4.29 42.10
C ARG A 46 -26.20 -4.16 41.39
N GLY A 47 -26.73 -5.24 40.79
CA GLY A 47 -28.11 -5.26 40.26
C GLY A 47 -28.33 -4.40 39.00
N GLU A 48 -29.58 -3.97 38.74
CA GLU A 48 -29.90 -3.09 37.62
C GLU A 48 -29.29 -1.69 37.82
N VAL A 49 -28.46 -1.24 36.87
CA VAL A 49 -27.77 0.06 36.91
C VAL A 49 -28.30 1.00 35.82
N LYS A 50 -28.24 2.31 36.06
CA LYS A 50 -28.68 3.33 35.10
C LYS A 50 -27.67 3.51 33.97
N GLU A 51 -28.18 3.83 32.78
CA GLU A 51 -27.37 4.18 31.62
C GLU A 51 -26.37 5.30 31.97
N GLY A 52 -25.12 5.14 31.54
CA GLY A 52 -24.04 6.09 31.84
C GLY A 52 -23.42 5.94 33.23
N LEU A 53 -23.89 4.98 34.05
CA LEU A 53 -23.35 4.67 35.37
C LEU A 53 -23.12 5.92 36.24
N PRO A 54 -24.13 6.80 36.40
CA PRO A 54 -23.95 8.08 37.10
C PRO A 54 -23.59 7.91 38.57
N ASP A 55 -23.99 6.78 39.17
CA ASP A 55 -23.78 6.47 40.58
C ASP A 55 -22.48 5.69 40.83
N TRP A 56 -21.64 5.50 39.80
CA TRP A 56 -20.37 4.78 39.88
C TRP A 56 -19.20 5.75 40.01
N THR A 57 -18.22 5.38 40.83
CA THR A 57 -16.97 6.14 40.95
C THR A 57 -16.14 6.01 39.66
N ASP A 58 -15.18 6.92 39.45
CA ASP A 58 -14.25 6.80 38.32
C ASP A 58 -13.39 5.53 38.42
N GLU A 59 -13.11 5.07 39.63
CA GLU A 59 -12.36 3.83 39.89
C GLU A 59 -13.19 2.59 39.54
N ASP A 60 -14.48 2.56 39.90
CA ASP A 60 -15.43 1.50 39.51
C ASP A 60 -15.57 1.45 37.97
N LYS A 61 -15.64 2.61 37.31
CA LYS A 61 -15.73 2.69 35.84
C LYS A 61 -14.45 2.24 35.15
N GLU A 62 -13.29 2.59 35.69
CA GLU A 62 -12.00 2.11 35.19
C GLU A 62 -11.91 0.59 35.35
N HIS A 63 -12.29 0.05 36.50
CA HIS A 63 -12.30 -1.39 36.75
C HIS A 63 -13.23 -2.13 35.78
N LEU A 64 -14.46 -1.63 35.58
CA LEU A 64 -15.38 -2.16 34.57
C LEU A 64 -14.80 -2.11 33.15
N SER A 65 -14.09 -1.03 32.81
CA SER A 65 -13.40 -0.90 31.52
C SER A 65 -12.35 -1.99 31.34
N GLN A 66 -11.58 -2.31 32.39
CA GLN A 66 -10.60 -3.40 32.36
C GLN A 66 -11.28 -4.76 32.18
N GLU A 67 -12.36 -5.06 32.93
CA GLU A 67 -13.10 -6.32 32.78
C GLU A 67 -13.71 -6.49 31.37
N LEU A 68 -14.31 -5.42 30.81
CA LEU A 68 -14.85 -5.44 29.45
C LEU A 68 -13.75 -5.63 28.40
N SER A 69 -12.57 -5.06 28.64
CA SER A 69 -11.39 -5.22 27.78
C SER A 69 -10.88 -6.65 27.80
N ASP A 70 -10.80 -7.29 28.96
CA ASP A 70 -10.40 -8.70 29.09
C ASP A 70 -11.33 -9.64 28.32
N VAL A 71 -12.65 -9.42 28.42
CA VAL A 71 -13.65 -10.18 27.66
C VAL A 71 -13.43 -10.03 26.16
N LEU A 72 -13.19 -8.80 25.67
CA LEU A 72 -12.91 -8.54 24.26
C LEU A 72 -11.62 -9.23 23.80
N ILE A 73 -10.55 -9.15 24.59
CA ILE A 73 -9.26 -9.79 24.30
C ILE A 73 -9.42 -11.32 24.21
N TYR A 74 -10.14 -11.93 25.14
CA TYR A 74 -10.40 -13.37 25.11
C TYR A 74 -11.25 -13.79 23.91
N LEU A 75 -12.24 -12.98 23.52
CA LEU A 75 -13.07 -13.24 22.36
C LEU A 75 -12.25 -13.21 21.06
N LEU A 76 -11.37 -12.22 20.91
CA LEU A 76 -10.48 -12.08 19.76
C LEU A 76 -9.50 -13.26 19.68
N ARG A 77 -8.81 -13.59 20.77
CA ARG A 77 -7.88 -14.73 20.81
C ARG A 77 -8.56 -16.07 20.56
N LEU A 78 -9.79 -16.23 21.04
CA LEU A 78 -10.59 -17.42 20.76
C LEU A 78 -10.95 -17.50 19.28
N SER A 79 -11.38 -16.40 18.67
CA SER A 79 -11.73 -16.37 17.25
C SER A 79 -10.56 -16.72 16.35
N GLU A 80 -9.36 -16.24 16.67
CA GLU A 80 -8.12 -16.58 15.98
C GLU A 80 -7.80 -18.08 16.08
N LYS A 81 -7.79 -18.64 17.30
CA LYS A 81 -7.54 -20.08 17.53
C LYS A 81 -8.58 -20.98 16.85
N CYS A 82 -9.82 -20.53 16.74
CA CYS A 82 -10.90 -21.29 16.10
C CYS A 82 -11.02 -20.99 14.59
N HIS A 83 -10.18 -20.13 14.03
CA HIS A 83 -10.26 -19.66 12.64
C HIS A 83 -11.65 -19.10 12.26
N ILE A 84 -12.28 -18.40 13.20
CA ILE A 84 -13.58 -17.74 13.02
C ILE A 84 -13.35 -16.28 12.64
N ASP A 85 -13.86 -15.88 11.48
CA ASP A 85 -14.03 -14.47 11.12
C ASP A 85 -15.11 -13.85 12.02
N LEU A 86 -14.68 -13.32 13.16
CA LEU A 86 -15.56 -12.82 14.22
C LEU A 86 -16.44 -11.64 13.76
N PRO A 87 -15.94 -10.64 13.00
CA PRO A 87 -16.76 -9.59 12.42
C PRO A 87 -17.89 -10.14 11.54
N LYS A 88 -17.57 -11.06 10.62
CA LYS A 88 -18.58 -11.69 9.77
C LYS A 88 -19.57 -12.55 10.55
N ALA A 89 -19.09 -13.26 11.58
CA ALA A 89 -19.94 -14.07 12.45
C ALA A 89 -20.93 -13.21 13.25
N VAL A 90 -20.48 -12.06 13.78
CA VAL A 90 -21.33 -11.09 14.49
C VAL A 90 -22.37 -10.49 13.56
N LEU A 91 -21.98 -10.03 12.37
CA LEU A 91 -22.94 -9.49 11.37
C LEU A 91 -23.99 -10.53 10.97
N LYS A 92 -23.57 -11.77 10.68
CA LYS A 92 -24.49 -12.87 10.40
C LYS A 92 -25.43 -13.14 11.58
N LYS A 93 -24.90 -13.06 12.82
CA LYS A 93 -25.69 -13.29 14.03
C LYS A 93 -26.68 -12.16 14.31
N ILE A 94 -26.34 -10.91 14.00
CA ILE A 94 -27.27 -9.76 14.09
C ILE A 94 -28.45 -9.98 13.16
N VAL A 95 -28.22 -10.32 11.89
CA VAL A 95 -29.29 -10.61 10.92
C VAL A 95 -30.16 -11.79 11.39
N LEU A 96 -29.54 -12.87 11.86
CA LEU A 96 -30.27 -14.02 12.42
C LEU A 96 -31.07 -13.64 13.67
N ASN A 97 -30.55 -12.75 14.51
CA ASN A 97 -31.24 -12.26 15.69
C ASN A 97 -32.38 -11.31 15.32
N GLU A 98 -32.25 -10.49 14.29
CA GLU A 98 -33.34 -9.62 13.81
C GLU A 98 -34.51 -10.45 13.27
N GLN A 99 -34.23 -11.53 12.54
CA GLN A 99 -35.24 -12.49 12.10
C GLN A 99 -35.87 -13.24 13.28
N LYS A 100 -35.07 -13.61 14.27
CA LYS A 100 -35.51 -14.36 15.45
C LYS A 100 -36.22 -13.50 16.50
N TYR A 101 -35.91 -12.20 16.55
CA TYR A 101 -36.36 -11.21 17.53
C TYR A 101 -36.71 -9.87 16.84
N PRO A 102 -37.76 -9.83 16.02
CA PRO A 102 -38.14 -8.60 15.34
C PRO A 102 -38.50 -7.53 16.39
N ALA A 103 -37.86 -6.36 16.31
CA ALA A 103 -37.96 -5.30 17.32
C ALA A 103 -39.41 -4.91 17.64
N SER A 104 -40.31 -4.97 16.65
CA SER A 104 -41.74 -4.71 16.79
C SER A 104 -42.50 -5.68 17.69
N LYS A 105 -41.97 -6.90 17.92
CA LYS A 105 -42.61 -7.94 18.75
C LYS A 105 -41.97 -8.12 20.12
N VAL A 106 -40.71 -7.69 20.29
CA VAL A 106 -39.90 -8.05 21.49
C VAL A 106 -39.51 -6.85 22.36
N TYR A 107 -39.70 -5.61 21.88
CA TYR A 107 -39.31 -4.41 22.64
C TYR A 107 -40.06 -4.34 23.99
N GLY A 108 -39.30 -4.36 25.10
CA GLY A 108 -39.84 -4.33 26.46
C GLY A 108 -40.41 -5.66 26.99
N SER A 109 -40.28 -6.76 26.24
CA SER A 109 -40.79 -8.08 26.62
C SER A 109 -39.68 -9.02 27.11
N LYS A 110 -39.89 -9.66 28.26
CA LYS A 110 -39.00 -10.70 28.82
C LYS A 110 -39.33 -12.13 28.35
N LYS A 111 -40.34 -12.30 27.49
CA LYS A 111 -40.80 -13.62 27.01
C LYS A 111 -39.75 -14.29 26.12
N LYS A 112 -39.64 -15.63 26.17
CA LYS A 112 -38.73 -16.37 25.28
C LYS A 112 -39.25 -16.34 23.84
N TYR A 113 -38.34 -16.49 22.87
CA TYR A 113 -38.70 -16.40 21.44
C TYR A 113 -39.77 -17.41 20.99
N SER A 114 -39.90 -18.52 21.71
CA SER A 114 -40.91 -19.56 21.51
C SER A 114 -42.33 -19.15 21.95
N GLU A 115 -42.46 -18.01 22.63
CA GLU A 115 -43.73 -17.54 23.22
C GLU A 115 -44.32 -16.33 22.48
N TYR A 116 -43.72 -15.91 21.36
CA TYR A 116 -44.27 -14.86 20.50
C TYR A 116 -45.15 -15.47 19.42
N ASP A 117 -46.45 -15.13 19.41
CA ASP A 117 -47.44 -15.71 18.50
C ASP A 117 -47.07 -15.56 17.02
N SER A 118 -47.16 -16.69 16.30
CA SER A 118 -46.85 -16.85 14.88
C SER A 118 -48.06 -16.57 13.98
N SER A 119 -48.73 -15.43 14.17
CA SER A 119 -49.83 -15.00 13.30
C SER A 119 -49.77 -13.52 12.98
N ASN A 120 -49.07 -13.18 11.89
CA ASN A 120 -49.45 -12.19 10.87
C ASN A 120 -48.23 -11.75 10.07
N ASN A 121 -48.18 -12.23 8.82
CA ASN A 121 -47.43 -11.58 7.75
C ASN A 121 -48.17 -10.31 7.35
N ALA A 122 -47.59 -9.14 7.63
CA ALA A 122 -47.97 -7.90 6.98
C ALA A 122 -46.76 -6.96 6.84
N SER A 123 -46.64 -6.41 5.64
CA SER A 123 -45.63 -5.48 5.13
C SER A 123 -45.22 -4.37 6.09
N VAL A 124 -43.92 -4.04 6.11
CA VAL A 124 -43.43 -2.73 6.58
C VAL A 124 -42.32 -2.23 5.67
N ALA A 125 -42.70 -1.72 4.50
CA ALA A 125 -42.17 -0.43 4.09
C ALA A 125 -42.81 0.63 5.01
N GLN A 126 -42.06 1.68 5.37
CA GLN A 126 -42.43 2.76 6.30
C GLN A 126 -42.34 2.43 7.80
N LYS A 127 -41.15 2.68 8.39
CA LYS A 127 -40.94 3.45 9.64
C LYS A 127 -39.44 3.53 10.00
N GLU A 128 -38.65 4.21 9.18
CA GLU A 128 -37.23 4.54 9.48
C GLU A 128 -37.05 5.77 10.40
N LYS A 129 -37.92 5.96 11.40
CA LYS A 129 -37.72 7.03 12.39
C LYS A 129 -38.07 6.55 13.79
N ARG A 130 -37.04 6.13 14.54
CA ARG A 130 -36.72 6.52 15.95
C ARG A 130 -35.95 5.41 16.71
N MET A 131 -34.74 5.75 17.15
CA MET A 131 -34.02 5.41 18.41
C MET A 131 -32.56 5.86 18.16
N LEU A 132 -31.85 6.78 18.82
CA LEU A 132 -31.90 7.42 20.16
C LEU A 132 -31.97 6.42 21.31
N VAL A 133 -30.84 5.75 21.58
CA VAL A 133 -30.21 5.45 22.89
C VAL A 133 -28.73 5.09 22.59
N LEU A 134 -27.77 5.52 23.42
CA LEU A 134 -26.29 5.46 23.27
C LEU A 134 -25.60 6.60 22.50
N ALA A 135 -26.11 7.82 22.62
CA ALA A 135 -25.37 9.04 22.27
C ALA A 135 -25.05 9.83 23.55
N CYS A 136 -23.93 9.54 24.21
CA CYS A 136 -23.20 10.46 25.08
C CYS A 136 -21.96 9.77 25.66
N ILE A 137 -20.83 9.86 24.98
CA ILE A 137 -19.46 10.06 25.48
C ILE A 137 -18.61 10.17 24.21
N CYS A 138 -18.26 11.38 23.83
CA CYS A 138 -17.12 11.78 22.98
C CYS A 138 -17.38 13.25 22.60
N ASP A 139 -17.17 14.11 23.58
CA ASP A 139 -17.01 15.54 23.37
C ASP A 139 -15.83 15.76 22.42
N ARG A 140 -16.04 16.54 21.36
CA ARG A 140 -15.07 16.81 20.29
C ARG A 140 -13.95 17.77 20.70
N ASN A 141 -13.82 18.12 21.98
CA ASN A 141 -12.87 19.14 22.42
C ASN A 141 -12.15 18.87 23.75
N SER A 142 -12.16 17.65 24.29
CA SER A 142 -11.41 17.37 25.51
C SER A 142 -10.43 16.20 25.34
N ASN A 143 -9.15 16.58 25.31
CA ASN A 143 -7.98 15.80 25.70
C ASN A 143 -7.39 14.77 24.72
N PHE A 144 -6.52 15.32 23.86
CA PHE A 144 -5.25 14.75 23.40
C PHE A 144 -4.33 14.18 24.53
N SER A 145 -4.77 14.14 25.80
CA SER A 145 -3.95 13.80 26.97
C SER A 145 -4.22 12.41 27.58
N LEU A 146 -5.19 11.63 27.10
CA LEU A 146 -5.42 10.26 27.58
C LEU A 146 -4.61 9.20 26.81
N LEU A 147 -4.29 9.45 25.53
CA LEU A 147 -3.38 8.62 24.73
C LEU A 147 -1.94 8.64 25.26
N GLN A 148 -1.52 9.70 25.96
CA GLN A 148 -0.22 9.74 26.66
C GLN A 148 -0.19 8.91 27.96
N LYS A 149 -1.33 8.42 28.46
CA LYS A 149 -1.37 7.59 29.69
C LYS A 149 -1.35 6.09 29.41
N TYR A 150 -1.83 5.63 28.25
CA TYR A 150 -1.86 4.21 27.87
C TYR A 150 -0.60 3.69 27.18
N GLU A 151 0.36 4.56 26.80
CA GLU A 151 1.73 4.14 26.42
C GLU A 151 2.49 3.44 27.56
N LYS A 152 1.94 3.42 28.79
CA LYS A 152 2.59 2.86 29.98
C LYS A 152 2.33 1.37 30.22
N TYR A 153 1.36 0.75 29.55
CA TYR A 153 1.02 -0.66 29.74
C TYR A 153 1.11 -1.41 28.41
N GLY A 154 2.32 -1.93 28.13
CA GLY A 154 2.68 -2.58 26.88
C GLY A 154 2.06 -3.96 26.69
N ALA A 155 0.92 -4.01 26.00
CA ALA A 155 0.39 -5.22 25.39
C ALA A 155 0.28 -5.04 23.86
N PHE A 156 1.34 -5.44 23.14
CA PHE A 156 1.38 -5.50 21.69
C PHE A 156 0.69 -6.79 21.21
N VAL A 157 -0.37 -6.64 20.42
CA VAL A 157 -0.96 -7.69 19.58
C VAL A 157 -0.75 -7.24 18.13
N SER A 158 -0.38 -8.16 17.24
CA SER A 158 0.13 -7.87 15.88
C SER A 158 -0.69 -6.84 15.08
N ASP A 159 0.00 -5.79 14.64
CA ASP A 159 -0.57 -4.55 14.12
C ASP A 159 -1.39 -4.70 12.83
N TYR A 160 -1.25 -5.77 12.03
CA TYR A 160 -2.03 -5.86 10.77
C TYR A 160 -3.45 -6.38 10.99
N THR A 161 -3.59 -7.41 11.85
CA THR A 161 -4.90 -7.95 12.22
C THR A 161 -5.58 -7.02 13.20
N LEU A 162 -4.85 -6.43 14.15
CA LEU A 162 -5.45 -5.47 15.09
C LEU A 162 -5.81 -4.15 14.42
N HIS A 163 -5.11 -3.64 13.40
CA HIS A 163 -5.52 -2.41 12.72
C HIS A 163 -6.70 -2.64 11.77
N ILE A 164 -6.82 -3.82 11.16
CA ILE A 164 -8.02 -4.23 10.41
C ILE A 164 -9.19 -4.44 11.38
N TYR A 165 -8.99 -5.12 12.51
CA TYR A 165 -10.01 -5.31 13.53
C TYR A 165 -10.35 -4.00 14.24
N TYR A 166 -9.39 -3.16 14.58
CA TYR A 166 -9.56 -1.85 15.21
C TYR A 166 -10.25 -0.90 14.25
N ASN A 167 -9.91 -0.86 12.95
CA ASN A 167 -10.70 -0.09 11.99
C ASN A 167 -12.09 -0.70 11.77
N SER A 168 -12.25 -2.03 11.81
CA SER A 168 -13.57 -2.70 11.74
C SER A 168 -14.42 -2.51 12.99
N ILE A 169 -13.80 -2.34 14.16
CA ILE A 169 -14.41 -2.08 15.46
C ILE A 169 -14.66 -0.57 15.64
N MET A 170 -13.77 0.30 15.18
CA MET A 170 -13.94 1.75 15.10
C MET A 170 -14.99 2.12 14.05
N ILE A 171 -15.18 1.30 13.01
CA ILE A 171 -16.36 1.29 12.16
C ILE A 171 -17.57 1.07 13.07
N LEU A 172 -17.67 -0.05 13.82
CA LEU A 172 -18.80 -0.30 14.74
C LEU A 172 -19.04 0.83 15.78
N PHE A 173 -18.02 1.60 16.17
CA PHE A 173 -18.13 2.71 17.14
C PHE A 173 -18.26 4.12 16.52
N ASP A 174 -17.92 4.34 15.25
CA ASP A 174 -18.21 5.59 14.50
C ASP A 174 -19.59 5.48 13.84
N HIS A 175 -20.61 5.65 14.68
CA HIS A 175 -22.03 5.50 14.32
C HIS A 175 -22.47 6.42 13.16
N LYS A 176 -21.67 7.45 12.77
CA LYS A 176 -21.94 8.27 11.57
C LYS A 176 -21.43 7.65 10.28
N ARG A 177 -20.35 6.86 10.30
CA ARG A 177 -19.82 6.16 9.11
C ARG A 177 -20.54 4.83 8.85
N VAL A 178 -20.86 4.04 9.89
CA VAL A 178 -21.52 2.73 9.72
C VAL A 178 -22.97 2.78 9.29
N CYS A 179 -23.69 3.84 9.65
CA CYS A 179 -25.08 4.00 9.22
C CYS A 179 -25.22 4.59 7.80
N LYS A 180 -24.13 5.05 7.16
CA LYS A 180 -24.18 5.75 5.87
C LYS A 180 -23.49 5.01 4.73
N TYR A 181 -22.45 4.20 4.98
CA TYR A 181 -21.61 3.63 3.92
C TYR A 181 -21.36 2.11 4.09
N HIS A 182 -21.22 1.40 2.98
CA HIS A 182 -20.82 -0.01 2.97
C HIS A 182 -19.31 -0.18 3.17
N VAL A 183 -18.86 -1.43 3.40
CA VAL A 183 -17.44 -1.77 3.63
C VAL A 183 -16.57 -1.21 2.49
N PRO A 184 -15.53 -0.41 2.80
CA PRO A 184 -14.66 0.15 1.78
C PRO A 184 -13.86 -0.96 1.11
N VAL A 185 -13.61 -0.81 -0.19
CA VAL A 185 -12.73 -1.72 -0.94
C VAL A 185 -11.32 -1.15 -1.02
N ARG A 186 -10.33 -2.04 -1.09
CA ARG A 186 -8.96 -1.62 -1.37
C ARG A 186 -8.87 -1.05 -2.78
N LEU A 187 -8.48 0.23 -2.88
CA LEU A 187 -8.20 0.88 -4.16
C LEU A 187 -6.76 0.58 -4.61
N ALA A 188 -6.60 0.07 -5.81
CA ALA A 188 -5.32 0.00 -6.49
C ALA A 188 -4.93 1.38 -7.03
N TYR A 189 -3.63 1.70 -7.00
CA TYR A 189 -3.17 3.03 -7.37
C TYR A 189 -1.74 3.03 -7.93
N ASN A 190 -1.43 4.06 -8.72
CA ASN A 190 -0.06 4.45 -9.05
C ASN A 190 0.32 5.70 -8.24
N SER A 191 1.60 5.84 -7.88
CA SER A 191 2.11 7.04 -7.22
C SER A 191 3.20 7.72 -8.06
N PHE A 192 3.15 9.04 -8.13
CA PHE A 192 4.06 9.88 -8.89
C PHE A 192 4.68 10.90 -7.94
N GLU A 193 6.01 10.91 -7.85
CA GLU A 193 6.76 11.80 -6.97
C GLU A 193 7.39 12.93 -7.82
N PRO A 194 7.50 14.16 -7.29
CA PRO A 194 8.19 15.24 -7.98
C PRO A 194 9.69 14.97 -8.09
N GLU A 195 10.27 15.24 -9.26
CA GLU A 195 11.72 15.29 -9.44
C GLU A 195 12.32 16.41 -8.58
N CYS A 196 13.17 16.05 -7.62
CA CYS A 196 13.89 16.95 -6.73
C CYS A 196 15.27 16.38 -6.37
N GLU A 197 16.32 17.21 -6.50
CA GLU A 197 17.73 16.82 -6.27
C GLU A 197 18.14 16.83 -4.79
N ASP A 198 17.35 17.47 -3.90
CA ASP A 198 17.64 17.54 -2.47
C ASP A 198 16.34 17.58 -1.64
N TRP A 199 15.92 16.42 -1.14
CA TRP A 199 14.70 16.27 -0.35
C TRP A 199 14.87 16.69 1.12
N SER A 200 16.11 16.88 1.58
CA SER A 200 16.41 17.19 2.99
C SER A 200 15.95 18.60 3.42
N LEU A 201 15.77 19.50 2.45
CA LEU A 201 15.36 20.90 2.66
C LEU A 201 13.95 21.23 2.12
N SER A 202 13.20 20.23 1.65
CA SER A 202 11.94 20.45 0.94
C SER A 202 10.79 20.84 1.90
N PRO A 203 10.26 22.08 1.86
CA PRO A 203 9.03 22.45 2.56
C PRO A 203 7.78 21.70 2.05
N TYR A 204 7.94 20.82 1.05
CA TYR A 204 6.86 20.17 0.31
C TYR A 204 6.34 18.87 0.95
N ARG A 205 6.92 18.39 2.07
CA ARG A 205 6.36 17.29 2.90
C ARG A 205 5.00 17.61 3.54
N ARG A 206 4.57 18.87 3.54
CA ARG A 206 3.30 19.33 4.15
C ARG A 206 2.22 19.70 3.13
N ASN A 207 2.50 19.55 1.83
CA ASN A 207 1.52 19.89 0.80
C ASN A 207 0.59 18.71 0.53
N SER A 208 -0.72 18.97 0.47
CA SER A 208 -1.72 17.97 0.11
C SER A 208 -1.36 17.31 -1.24
N PRO A 209 -1.42 15.97 -1.36
CA PRO A 209 -1.20 15.30 -2.64
C PRO A 209 -2.30 15.63 -3.66
N ILE A 210 -2.01 15.34 -4.93
CA ILE A 210 -2.96 15.40 -6.03
C ILE A 210 -3.52 13.98 -6.23
N ILE A 211 -4.83 13.81 -6.24
CA ILE A 211 -5.48 12.50 -6.44
C ILE A 211 -6.35 12.57 -7.69
N PHE A 212 -6.09 11.67 -8.63
CA PHE A 212 -6.78 11.56 -9.90
C PHE A 212 -7.82 10.43 -9.89
N LEU A 213 -9.04 10.72 -10.34
CA LEU A 213 -10.20 9.83 -10.31
C LEU A 213 -10.77 9.65 -11.73
N HIS A 214 -10.60 8.46 -12.32
CA HIS A 214 -10.97 8.20 -13.73
C HIS A 214 -12.50 8.11 -13.98
N GLY A 215 -12.91 8.09 -15.27
CA GLY A 215 -14.29 7.91 -15.72
C GLY A 215 -14.78 6.45 -15.75
N LEU A 216 -16.09 6.26 -15.96
CA LEU A 216 -16.82 4.99 -15.76
C LEU A 216 -16.34 3.77 -16.58
N THR A 217 -15.74 3.97 -17.75
CA THR A 217 -15.28 2.87 -18.62
C THR A 217 -13.76 2.74 -18.67
N SER A 218 -13.08 3.48 -17.79
CA SER A 218 -11.63 3.66 -17.80
C SER A 218 -10.99 3.09 -16.52
N CYS A 219 -9.71 3.37 -16.33
CA CYS A 219 -8.88 2.94 -15.21
C CYS A 219 -7.79 3.99 -14.89
N LYS A 220 -6.97 3.73 -13.87
CA LYS A 220 -5.92 4.63 -13.37
C LYS A 220 -4.89 5.04 -14.41
N GLU A 221 -4.78 4.31 -15.53
CA GLU A 221 -3.88 4.59 -16.66
C GLU A 221 -4.34 5.70 -17.60
N THR A 222 -5.63 6.11 -17.56
CA THR A 222 -6.24 7.09 -18.49
C THR A 222 -5.53 8.44 -18.52
N TRP A 223 -4.81 8.77 -17.45
CA TRP A 223 -4.16 10.06 -17.25
C TRP A 223 -2.78 10.16 -17.94
N ALA A 224 -2.27 9.07 -18.49
CA ALA A 224 -0.96 9.01 -19.17
C ALA A 224 0.15 9.71 -18.36
N SER A 225 0.84 10.70 -18.93
CA SER A 225 1.93 11.44 -18.29
C SER A 225 1.48 12.64 -17.43
N ILE A 226 0.19 13.00 -17.45
CA ILE A 226 -0.34 14.17 -16.74
C ILE A 226 -0.01 14.16 -15.24
N PRO A 227 -0.15 13.05 -14.49
CA PRO A 227 0.15 13.02 -13.06
C PRO A 227 1.62 13.35 -12.76
N GLN A 228 2.56 12.83 -13.56
CA GLN A 228 3.99 13.11 -13.38
C GLN A 228 4.32 14.57 -13.73
N ILE A 229 3.72 15.13 -14.79
CA ILE A 229 3.89 16.55 -15.15
C ILE A 229 3.41 17.44 -14.00
N LEU A 230 2.20 17.19 -13.49
CA LEU A 230 1.64 17.99 -12.39
C LEU A 230 2.41 17.79 -11.08
N ALA A 231 2.89 16.58 -10.80
CA ALA A 231 3.77 16.34 -9.65
C ALA A 231 5.04 17.20 -9.74
N ASN A 232 5.73 17.16 -10.88
CA ASN A 232 6.97 17.89 -11.12
C ASN A 232 6.80 19.41 -11.07
N GLU A 233 5.74 19.94 -11.69
CA GLU A 233 5.48 21.38 -11.79
C GLU A 233 4.99 21.97 -10.47
N LEU A 234 4.14 21.24 -9.73
CA LEU A 234 3.55 21.71 -8.48
C LEU A 234 4.36 21.31 -7.25
N LYS A 235 5.40 20.48 -7.43
CA LYS A 235 6.21 19.89 -6.35
C LYS A 235 5.32 19.23 -5.29
N ARG A 236 4.38 18.42 -5.76
CA ARG A 236 3.43 17.65 -4.94
C ARG A 236 3.43 16.21 -5.38
N LYS A 237 3.22 15.29 -4.44
CA LYS A 237 2.95 13.90 -4.77
C LYS A 237 1.62 13.79 -5.51
N ALA A 238 1.54 12.91 -6.50
CA ALA A 238 0.30 12.60 -7.20
C ALA A 238 -0.04 11.10 -7.14
N TYR A 239 -1.33 10.77 -7.15
CA TYR A 239 -1.86 9.41 -7.17
C TYR A 239 -2.92 9.27 -8.26
N THR A 240 -2.88 8.20 -9.05
CA THR A 240 -4.02 7.79 -9.89
C THR A 240 -4.64 6.54 -9.31
N LEU A 241 -5.97 6.52 -9.14
CA LEU A 241 -6.68 5.42 -8.47
C LEU A 241 -7.54 4.66 -9.46
N ASP A 242 -7.61 3.34 -9.33
CA ASP A 242 -8.70 2.54 -9.87
C ASP A 242 -9.87 2.61 -8.87
N ALA A 243 -11.05 3.02 -9.32
CA ALA A 243 -12.25 2.98 -8.48
C ALA A 243 -12.67 1.54 -8.14
N ARG A 244 -13.52 1.35 -7.13
CA ARG A 244 -14.20 0.04 -6.92
C ARG A 244 -14.80 -0.47 -8.23
N ASN A 245 -14.82 -1.78 -8.42
CA ASN A 245 -15.29 -2.41 -9.67
C ASN A 245 -14.51 -2.04 -10.95
N HIS A 246 -13.35 -1.39 -10.84
CA HIS A 246 -12.50 -1.03 -11.96
C HIS A 246 -11.06 -1.49 -11.73
N GLY A 247 -10.32 -1.70 -12.82
CA GLY A 247 -8.91 -1.99 -12.85
C GLY A 247 -8.51 -3.14 -11.92
N ASP A 248 -7.55 -2.86 -11.04
CA ASP A 248 -7.02 -3.83 -10.07
C ASP A 248 -7.59 -3.64 -8.65
N SER A 249 -8.60 -2.77 -8.49
CA SER A 249 -9.29 -2.53 -7.22
C SER A 249 -10.29 -3.63 -6.90
N GLY A 250 -10.72 -3.70 -5.64
CA GLY A 250 -11.73 -4.67 -5.20
C GLY A 250 -13.06 -4.53 -5.95
N TRP A 251 -13.68 -5.67 -6.26
CA TRP A 251 -15.01 -5.74 -6.90
C TRP A 251 -16.08 -6.02 -5.84
N SER A 252 -17.24 -5.38 -6.00
CA SER A 252 -18.38 -5.44 -5.08
C SER A 252 -19.68 -5.37 -5.86
N ASP A 253 -20.73 -6.02 -5.36
CA ASP A 253 -22.09 -5.91 -5.91
C ASP A 253 -22.72 -4.53 -5.67
N ILE A 254 -22.05 -3.68 -4.88
CA ILE A 254 -22.50 -2.35 -4.47
C ILE A 254 -21.68 -1.27 -5.16
N PHE A 255 -22.37 -0.37 -5.85
CA PHE A 255 -21.76 0.71 -6.62
C PHE A 255 -22.62 1.98 -6.58
N THR A 256 -22.33 2.83 -5.60
CA THR A 256 -22.96 4.15 -5.41
C THR A 256 -21.89 5.23 -5.28
N THR A 257 -22.25 6.49 -5.51
CA THR A 257 -21.33 7.62 -5.28
C THR A 257 -20.91 7.74 -3.82
N ASP A 258 -21.84 7.50 -2.87
CA ASP A 258 -21.55 7.49 -1.44
C ASP A 258 -20.42 6.50 -1.11
N ASP A 259 -20.49 5.29 -1.65
CA ASP A 259 -19.46 4.28 -1.37
C ASP A 259 -18.12 4.57 -2.08
N LEU A 260 -18.14 5.19 -3.25
CA LEU A 260 -16.92 5.65 -3.94
C LEU A 260 -16.20 6.74 -3.13
N VAL A 261 -16.95 7.67 -2.51
CA VAL A 261 -16.41 8.68 -1.60
C VAL A 261 -15.83 8.02 -0.35
N ASN A 262 -16.51 7.00 0.19
CA ASN A 262 -16.01 6.26 1.34
C ASN A 262 -14.67 5.54 1.04
N ASP A 263 -14.54 4.93 -0.14
CA ASP A 263 -13.26 4.33 -0.54
C ASP A 263 -12.15 5.37 -0.67
N LEU A 264 -12.47 6.56 -1.22
CA LEU A 264 -11.51 7.64 -1.37
C LEU A 264 -11.04 8.15 0.00
N LEU A 265 -11.95 8.33 0.95
CA LEU A 265 -11.62 8.68 2.34
C LEU A 265 -10.68 7.64 2.96
N PHE A 266 -11.01 6.35 2.81
CA PHE A 266 -10.19 5.26 3.31
C PHE A 266 -8.80 5.22 2.67
N PHE A 267 -8.73 5.44 1.36
CA PHE A 267 -7.46 5.57 0.65
C PHE A 267 -6.63 6.75 1.17
N MET A 268 -7.25 7.92 1.36
CA MET A 268 -6.58 9.11 1.89
C MET A 268 -6.02 8.86 3.29
N ASP A 269 -6.79 8.21 4.17
CA ASP A 269 -6.34 7.82 5.51
C ASP A 269 -5.14 6.86 5.41
N ALA A 270 -5.20 5.85 4.54
CA ALA A 270 -4.14 4.86 4.33
C ALA A 270 -2.81 5.45 3.81
N VAL A 271 -2.86 6.57 3.08
CA VAL A 271 -1.66 7.26 2.59
C VAL A 271 -1.24 8.45 3.46
N ASN A 272 -1.87 8.62 4.64
CA ASN A 272 -1.66 9.75 5.56
C ASN A 272 -1.89 11.12 4.89
N ALA A 273 -2.93 11.22 4.07
CA ALA A 273 -3.36 12.47 3.43
C ALA A 273 -4.55 13.08 4.19
N ASP A 274 -4.25 14.05 5.06
CA ASP A 274 -5.29 14.83 5.75
C ASP A 274 -6.17 15.59 4.77
N ARG A 275 -5.56 16.15 3.72
CA ARG A 275 -6.24 16.84 2.60
C ARG A 275 -5.68 16.41 1.26
N ALA A 276 -6.43 16.62 0.18
CA ALA A 276 -5.96 16.39 -1.19
C ALA A 276 -6.48 17.45 -2.19
N ILE A 277 -5.74 17.67 -3.27
CA ILE A 277 -6.26 18.27 -4.51
C ILE A 277 -6.89 17.14 -5.31
N LEU A 278 -8.18 17.22 -5.61
CA LEU A 278 -8.89 16.17 -6.35
C LEU A 278 -9.03 16.58 -7.82
N ILE A 279 -8.65 15.69 -8.74
CA ILE A 279 -8.81 15.86 -10.18
C ILE A 279 -9.66 14.68 -10.69
N GLY A 280 -10.91 14.93 -11.06
CA GLY A 280 -11.85 13.88 -11.42
C GLY A 280 -12.43 14.04 -12.82
N HIS A 281 -12.47 12.97 -13.59
CA HIS A 281 -13.14 12.90 -14.90
C HIS A 281 -14.47 12.17 -14.81
N SER A 282 -15.55 12.76 -15.33
CA SER A 282 -16.86 12.10 -15.47
C SER A 282 -17.33 11.51 -14.12
N MET A 283 -17.43 10.18 -14.00
CA MET A 283 -17.67 9.47 -12.73
C MET A 283 -16.76 9.95 -11.58
N GLY A 284 -15.45 10.06 -11.82
CA GLY A 284 -14.50 10.57 -10.83
C GLY A 284 -14.71 12.06 -10.52
N GLY A 285 -15.24 12.83 -11.48
CA GLY A 285 -15.72 14.19 -11.27
C GLY A 285 -16.87 14.24 -10.27
N THR A 286 -17.88 13.37 -10.43
CA THR A 286 -18.99 13.23 -9.47
C THR A 286 -18.50 12.92 -8.05
N VAL A 287 -17.51 12.01 -7.93
CA VAL A 287 -16.90 11.66 -6.64
C VAL A 287 -16.16 12.86 -6.03
N ALA A 288 -15.40 13.61 -6.83
CA ALA A 288 -14.70 14.81 -6.36
C ALA A 288 -15.65 15.92 -5.90
N ILE A 289 -16.74 16.15 -6.65
CA ILE A 289 -17.81 17.10 -6.29
C ILE A 289 -18.42 16.70 -4.95
N GLN A 290 -18.81 15.43 -4.80
CA GLN A 290 -19.44 14.95 -3.57
C GLN A 290 -18.49 15.05 -2.37
N MET A 291 -17.24 14.64 -2.55
CA MET A 291 -16.22 14.71 -1.51
C MET A 291 -15.99 16.15 -1.04
N ALA A 292 -15.98 17.13 -1.96
CA ALA A 292 -15.84 18.53 -1.62
C ALA A 292 -17.02 19.08 -0.81
N ILE A 293 -18.23 18.59 -1.04
CA ILE A 293 -19.45 19.04 -0.34
C ILE A 293 -19.62 18.32 1.00
N GLU A 294 -19.38 17.01 1.05
CA GLU A 294 -19.62 16.19 2.24
C GLU A 294 -18.45 16.20 3.24
N ALA A 295 -17.22 16.40 2.76
CA ALA A 295 -16.00 16.44 3.56
C ALA A 295 -15.07 17.59 3.10
N PRO A 296 -15.54 18.86 3.12
CA PRO A 296 -14.79 20.01 2.64
C PRO A 296 -13.42 20.18 3.33
N GLU A 297 -13.31 19.76 4.59
CA GLU A 297 -12.09 19.77 5.36
C GLU A 297 -11.01 18.85 4.80
N ARG A 298 -11.38 17.82 4.02
CA ARG A 298 -10.47 16.86 3.36
C ARG A 298 -10.04 17.32 1.97
N VAL A 299 -10.58 18.41 1.44
CA VAL A 299 -10.35 18.82 0.04
C VAL A 299 -9.68 20.18 -0.03
N GLU A 300 -8.44 20.24 -0.54
CA GLU A 300 -7.71 21.50 -0.77
C GLU A 300 -8.29 22.31 -1.92
N MET A 301 -8.44 21.67 -3.08
CA MET A 301 -9.01 22.24 -4.31
C MET A 301 -9.60 21.09 -5.14
N ILE A 302 -10.53 21.40 -6.03
CA ILE A 302 -11.04 20.43 -7.01
C ILE A 302 -10.86 20.91 -8.46
N VAL A 303 -10.55 19.96 -9.33
CA VAL A 303 -10.69 20.08 -10.79
C VAL A 303 -11.66 18.99 -11.24
N VAL A 304 -12.75 19.41 -11.85
CA VAL A 304 -13.78 18.53 -12.40
C VAL A 304 -13.69 18.62 -13.92
N GLU A 305 -13.39 17.50 -14.55
CA GLU A 305 -13.44 17.36 -16.00
C GLU A 305 -14.76 16.71 -16.39
N GLU A 306 -15.55 17.41 -17.20
CA GLU A 306 -16.69 16.83 -17.91
C GLU A 306 -17.78 16.22 -17.00
N MET A 307 -18.17 16.96 -15.96
CA MET A 307 -19.28 16.55 -15.09
C MET A 307 -20.11 17.72 -14.54
N PHE A 308 -21.39 17.46 -14.33
CA PHE A 308 -22.38 18.38 -13.75
C PHE A 308 -22.46 18.24 -12.23
N VAL A 309 -23.09 19.21 -11.58
CA VAL A 309 -23.49 19.12 -10.17
C VAL A 309 -24.97 18.72 -10.04
N SER A 310 -25.80 19.12 -11.01
CA SER A 310 -27.21 18.70 -11.08
C SER A 310 -27.38 17.26 -11.62
N GLN A 311 -28.59 16.72 -11.48
CA GLN A 311 -28.91 15.43 -12.10
C GLN A 311 -28.78 15.54 -13.62
N PRO A 312 -27.98 14.69 -14.28
CA PRO A 312 -27.92 14.67 -15.72
C PRO A 312 -29.31 14.36 -16.29
N PRO A 313 -29.73 15.07 -17.36
CA PRO A 313 -30.92 14.72 -18.12
C PRO A 313 -30.95 13.21 -18.44
N GLU A 314 -32.10 12.57 -18.26
CA GLU A 314 -32.25 11.11 -18.41
C GLU A 314 -31.80 10.60 -19.80
N ILE A 315 -31.96 11.44 -20.84
CA ILE A 315 -31.47 11.15 -22.18
C ILE A 315 -29.95 11.03 -22.25
N LEU A 316 -29.20 11.78 -21.44
CA LEU A 316 -27.74 11.70 -21.39
C LEU A 316 -27.24 10.48 -20.63
N LEU A 317 -28.01 9.95 -19.66
CA LEU A 317 -27.72 8.68 -18.99
C LEU A 317 -27.80 7.47 -19.94
N GLN A 318 -28.49 7.59 -21.07
CA GLN A 318 -28.51 6.55 -22.10
C GLN A 318 -27.14 6.32 -22.73
N VAL A 319 -26.27 7.34 -22.76
CA VAL A 319 -24.91 7.23 -23.34
C VAL A 319 -24.03 6.27 -22.51
N PRO A 320 -23.75 6.50 -21.21
CA PRO A 320 -22.96 5.54 -20.43
C PRO A 320 -23.63 4.16 -20.34
N LEU A 321 -24.97 4.10 -20.32
CA LEU A 321 -25.71 2.83 -20.31
C LEU A 321 -25.49 2.02 -21.59
N LEU A 322 -25.44 2.69 -22.75
CA LEU A 322 -25.10 2.07 -24.02
C LEU A 322 -23.67 1.50 -23.99
N TYR A 323 -22.71 2.25 -23.44
CA TYR A 323 -21.31 1.84 -23.38
C TYR A 323 -21.14 0.57 -22.52
N VAL A 324 -21.72 0.54 -21.32
CA VAL A 324 -21.62 -0.64 -20.43
C VAL A 324 -22.35 -1.86 -20.97
N ARG A 325 -23.43 -1.69 -21.76
CA ARG A 325 -24.16 -2.80 -22.40
C ARG A 325 -23.43 -3.37 -23.61
N ARG A 326 -22.89 -2.50 -24.46
CA ARG A 326 -22.35 -2.90 -25.76
C ARG A 326 -20.88 -3.27 -25.72
N ALA A 327 -20.08 -2.68 -24.84
CA ALA A 327 -18.65 -3.02 -24.75
C ALA A 327 -18.39 -4.51 -24.43
N PRO A 328 -19.10 -5.17 -23.49
CA PRO A 328 -18.95 -6.61 -23.26
C PRO A 328 -19.28 -7.47 -24.48
N MET A 329 -20.23 -7.02 -25.31
CA MET A 329 -20.58 -7.71 -26.57
C MET A 329 -19.49 -7.50 -27.61
N ALA A 330 -18.98 -6.27 -27.75
CA ALA A 330 -17.91 -5.95 -28.67
C ALA A 330 -16.66 -6.78 -28.39
N VAL A 331 -16.23 -6.86 -27.12
CA VAL A 331 -15.03 -7.58 -26.71
C VAL A 331 -15.08 -9.07 -27.07
N LYS A 332 -16.26 -9.69 -27.04
CA LYS A 332 -16.46 -11.10 -27.46
C LYS A 332 -16.29 -11.32 -28.96
N LEU A 333 -16.42 -10.27 -29.76
CA LEU A 333 -16.32 -10.32 -31.23
C LEU A 333 -14.92 -9.95 -31.74
N ILE A 334 -14.04 -9.46 -30.86
CA ILE A 334 -12.68 -9.05 -31.24
C ILE A 334 -11.81 -10.30 -31.46
N PRO A 335 -11.10 -10.40 -32.60
CA PRO A 335 -10.16 -11.50 -32.85
C PRO A 335 -9.07 -11.60 -31.78
N ARG A 336 -8.59 -12.83 -31.50
CA ARG A 336 -7.55 -13.08 -30.47
C ARG A 336 -6.21 -12.41 -30.78
N ASP A 337 -5.89 -12.30 -32.06
CA ASP A 337 -4.68 -11.69 -32.59
C ASP A 337 -4.79 -10.16 -32.75
N ALA A 338 -5.94 -9.57 -32.45
CA ALA A 338 -6.11 -8.12 -32.50
C ALA A 338 -5.21 -7.44 -31.47
N ASP A 339 -4.49 -6.41 -31.89
CA ASP A 339 -3.75 -5.53 -30.99
C ASP A 339 -4.71 -4.61 -30.19
N ASP A 340 -4.18 -3.97 -29.15
CA ASP A 340 -4.99 -3.17 -28.23
C ASP A 340 -5.65 -1.96 -28.92
N MET A 341 -5.01 -1.38 -29.94
CA MET A 341 -5.58 -0.26 -30.71
C MET A 341 -6.68 -0.71 -31.66
N GLN A 342 -6.51 -1.88 -32.30
CA GLN A 342 -7.55 -2.52 -33.10
C GLN A 342 -8.76 -2.85 -32.23
N ALA A 343 -8.53 -3.36 -31.02
CA ALA A 343 -9.58 -3.64 -30.05
C ALA A 343 -10.33 -2.37 -29.63
N VAL A 344 -9.63 -1.32 -29.23
CA VAL A 344 -10.23 -0.03 -28.85
C VAL A 344 -11.10 0.53 -29.98
N ARG A 345 -10.58 0.58 -31.21
CA ARG A 345 -11.33 1.07 -32.38
C ARG A 345 -12.56 0.22 -32.66
N PHE A 346 -12.44 -1.11 -32.57
CA PHE A 346 -13.57 -2.00 -32.76
C PHE A 346 -14.66 -1.78 -31.71
N ILE A 347 -14.29 -1.65 -30.42
CA ILE A 347 -15.25 -1.39 -29.34
C ILE A 347 -15.98 -0.07 -29.61
N MET A 348 -15.24 0.99 -29.94
CA MET A 348 -15.82 2.28 -30.25
C MET A 348 -16.80 2.20 -31.42
N ASP A 349 -16.39 1.64 -32.56
CA ASP A 349 -17.27 1.48 -33.73
C ASP A 349 -18.53 0.66 -33.40
N TYR A 350 -18.37 -0.41 -32.61
CA TYR A 350 -19.48 -1.28 -32.23
C TYR A 350 -20.47 -0.61 -31.26
N VAL A 351 -19.95 0.15 -30.30
CA VAL A 351 -20.75 0.93 -29.33
C VAL A 351 -21.46 2.07 -30.05
N ASN A 352 -20.72 2.84 -30.87
CA ASN A 352 -21.21 4.03 -31.58
C ASN A 352 -22.34 3.72 -32.57
N LYS A 353 -22.35 2.53 -33.19
CA LYS A 353 -23.48 2.07 -34.02
C LYS A 353 -24.82 2.00 -33.28
N GLY A 354 -24.79 1.95 -31.96
CA GLY A 354 -25.98 1.94 -31.11
C GLY A 354 -26.39 3.31 -30.57
N LEU A 355 -25.69 4.40 -30.93
CA LEU A 355 -26.00 5.73 -30.42
C LEU A 355 -27.40 6.19 -30.87
N PRO A 356 -28.23 6.71 -29.96
CA PRO A 356 -29.50 7.32 -30.32
C PRO A 356 -29.34 8.48 -31.31
N PRO A 357 -30.30 8.72 -32.22
CA PRO A 357 -30.29 9.89 -33.09
C PRO A 357 -30.13 11.20 -32.29
N GLY A 358 -29.22 12.05 -32.72
CA GLY A 358 -28.94 13.35 -32.07
C GLY A 358 -27.85 13.31 -30.99
N LEU A 359 -27.33 12.13 -30.64
CA LEU A 359 -26.15 11.99 -29.76
C LEU A 359 -24.91 11.66 -30.60
N SER A 360 -23.76 12.18 -30.18
CA SER A 360 -22.46 11.91 -30.80
C SER A 360 -21.55 11.10 -29.88
N ASP A 361 -20.55 10.44 -30.47
CA ASP A 361 -19.49 9.75 -29.71
C ASP A 361 -18.84 10.69 -28.69
N ILE A 362 -18.67 10.19 -27.47
CA ILE A 362 -18.05 10.91 -26.36
C ILE A 362 -16.53 11.06 -26.57
N HIS A 363 -15.93 10.18 -27.37
CA HIS A 363 -14.52 10.23 -27.73
C HIS A 363 -14.31 10.91 -29.08
N ASN A 364 -13.10 11.43 -29.29
CA ASN A 364 -12.64 11.82 -30.60
C ASN A 364 -11.89 10.65 -31.26
N PRO A 365 -12.42 10.03 -32.35
CA PRO A 365 -11.81 8.84 -32.97
C PRO A 365 -10.36 9.03 -33.42
N SER A 366 -9.94 10.28 -33.68
CA SER A 366 -8.57 10.62 -34.08
C SER A 366 -7.59 10.77 -32.90
N LYS A 367 -8.09 10.76 -31.66
CA LYS A 367 -7.34 11.04 -30.43
C LYS A 367 -7.35 9.90 -29.42
N VAL A 368 -7.93 8.75 -29.77
CA VAL A 368 -7.98 7.59 -28.88
C VAL A 368 -6.65 6.84 -28.84
N ASP A 369 -6.37 6.25 -27.68
CA ASP A 369 -5.22 5.38 -27.44
C ASP A 369 -5.62 4.08 -26.72
N LYS A 370 -4.65 3.22 -26.42
CA LYS A 370 -4.86 1.92 -25.77
C LYS A 370 -5.46 2.00 -24.36
N SER A 371 -5.38 3.15 -23.69
CA SER A 371 -5.94 3.41 -22.36
C SER A 371 -7.36 3.97 -22.38
N THR A 372 -7.90 4.30 -23.56
CA THR A 372 -9.31 4.73 -23.75
C THR A 372 -10.30 3.73 -23.17
N TRP A 373 -9.96 2.44 -23.23
CA TRP A 373 -10.72 1.36 -22.61
C TRP A 373 -9.82 0.55 -21.68
N ALA A 374 -10.31 0.29 -20.47
CA ALA A 374 -9.62 -0.57 -19.53
C ALA A 374 -9.72 -2.03 -19.98
N LEU A 375 -8.72 -2.54 -20.70
CA LEU A 375 -8.67 -3.90 -21.25
C LEU A 375 -7.56 -4.73 -20.60
N ARG A 376 -7.78 -6.04 -20.52
CA ARG A 376 -6.78 -7.05 -20.15
C ARG A 376 -6.88 -8.26 -21.06
N ARG A 377 -5.79 -9.02 -21.19
CA ARG A 377 -5.80 -10.35 -21.81
C ARG A 377 -5.94 -11.42 -20.74
N THR A 378 -6.81 -12.40 -20.96
CA THR A 378 -6.92 -13.59 -20.11
C THR A 378 -5.77 -14.56 -20.38
N ALA A 379 -5.58 -15.55 -19.53
CA ALA A 379 -4.54 -16.58 -19.71
C ALA A 379 -4.73 -17.34 -21.04
N GLU A 380 -5.95 -17.44 -21.54
CA GLU A 380 -6.32 -18.07 -22.81
C GLU A 380 -6.20 -17.12 -24.01
N GLY A 381 -5.69 -15.89 -23.80
CA GLY A 381 -5.45 -14.89 -24.84
C GLY A 381 -6.68 -14.09 -25.27
N HIS A 382 -7.83 -14.22 -24.60
CA HIS A 382 -9.02 -13.41 -24.90
C HIS A 382 -8.90 -12.01 -24.31
N LEU A 383 -9.43 -11.01 -24.99
CA LEU A 383 -9.61 -9.69 -24.39
C LEU A 383 -10.79 -9.71 -23.41
N ALA A 384 -10.63 -8.97 -22.31
CA ALA A 384 -11.65 -8.76 -21.29
C ALA A 384 -11.58 -7.32 -20.77
N LEU A 385 -12.72 -6.79 -20.33
CA LEU A 385 -12.79 -5.48 -19.68
C LEU A 385 -12.28 -5.60 -18.25
N LYS A 386 -11.46 -4.63 -17.81
CA LYS A 386 -11.06 -4.45 -16.41
C LYS A 386 -12.12 -3.66 -15.65
N ALA A 387 -13.40 -3.93 -15.87
CA ALA A 387 -14.48 -3.31 -15.12
C ALA A 387 -15.66 -4.28 -14.99
N ASN A 388 -16.36 -4.22 -13.86
CA ASN A 388 -17.53 -5.04 -13.58
C ASN A 388 -18.78 -4.48 -14.30
N MET A 389 -18.85 -4.67 -15.61
CA MET A 389 -19.89 -4.07 -16.45
C MET A 389 -21.32 -4.44 -16.03
N ALA A 390 -21.53 -5.62 -15.43
CA ALA A 390 -22.84 -6.03 -14.93
C ALA A 390 -23.31 -5.16 -13.75
N VAL A 391 -22.40 -4.87 -12.81
CA VAL A 391 -22.71 -3.99 -11.67
C VAL A 391 -22.85 -2.54 -12.12
N LEU A 392 -22.00 -2.07 -13.05
CA LEU A 392 -22.12 -0.72 -13.61
C LEU A 392 -23.45 -0.52 -14.36
N GLU A 393 -23.86 -1.50 -15.16
CA GLU A 393 -25.17 -1.49 -15.83
C GLU A 393 -26.32 -1.42 -14.82
N LYS A 394 -26.30 -2.28 -13.80
CA LYS A 394 -27.32 -2.26 -12.74
C LYS A 394 -27.36 -0.91 -12.02
N SER A 395 -26.21 -0.30 -11.79
CA SER A 395 -26.11 1.01 -11.14
C SER A 395 -26.70 2.13 -12.01
N LEU A 396 -26.42 2.15 -13.31
CA LEU A 396 -26.97 3.13 -14.24
C LEU A 396 -28.48 2.97 -14.46
N ILE A 397 -29.01 1.74 -14.48
CA ILE A 397 -30.46 1.49 -14.54
C ILE A 397 -31.16 2.11 -13.33
N ASN A 398 -30.51 2.09 -12.16
CA ASN A 398 -31.02 2.65 -10.92
C ASN A 398 -30.33 3.98 -10.56
N ALA A 399 -29.96 4.79 -11.57
CA ALA A 399 -29.16 6.02 -11.39
C ALA A 399 -29.72 6.98 -10.34
N LYS A 400 -31.05 7.01 -10.13
CA LYS A 400 -31.69 7.85 -9.11
C LYS A 400 -31.28 7.47 -7.68
N ASP A 401 -30.99 6.20 -7.45
CA ASP A 401 -30.62 5.66 -6.13
C ASP A 401 -29.10 5.57 -5.96
N THR A 402 -28.35 5.53 -7.06
CA THR A 402 -26.89 5.31 -7.04
C THR A 402 -26.07 6.57 -7.30
N ILE A 403 -26.64 7.57 -7.99
CA ILE A 403 -26.04 8.88 -8.27
C ILE A 403 -26.78 9.93 -7.47
N LYS A 404 -26.08 10.47 -6.47
CA LYS A 404 -26.66 11.42 -5.52
C LYS A 404 -26.69 12.83 -6.09
N VAL A 405 -27.84 13.49 -5.97
CA VAL A 405 -27.96 14.94 -6.21
C VAL A 405 -27.24 15.67 -5.11
N GLN A 406 -26.32 16.54 -5.49
CA GLN A 406 -25.55 17.29 -4.52
C GLN A 406 -26.38 18.46 -3.99
N ASN A 407 -26.60 18.46 -2.68
CA ASN A 407 -27.21 19.56 -1.95
C ASN A 407 -26.17 20.07 -0.95
N GLY A 408 -25.63 21.26 -1.20
CA GLY A 408 -24.63 21.89 -0.35
C GLY A 408 -23.75 22.85 -1.12
N SER A 409 -22.77 23.43 -0.45
CA SER A 409 -21.80 24.33 -1.07
C SER A 409 -20.39 24.02 -0.61
N PHE A 410 -19.43 24.22 -1.50
CA PHE A 410 -18.00 24.22 -1.23
C PHE A 410 -17.43 25.58 -1.60
N ASP A 411 -16.98 26.32 -0.60
CA ASP A 411 -16.44 27.67 -0.79
C ASP A 411 -14.95 27.65 -1.19
N GLY A 412 -14.31 26.48 -1.23
CA GLY A 412 -12.92 26.35 -1.64
C GLY A 412 -12.71 26.52 -3.17
N PRO A 413 -11.45 26.56 -3.64
CA PRO A 413 -11.16 26.71 -5.05
C PRO A 413 -11.67 25.51 -5.86
N ALA A 414 -12.46 25.78 -6.90
CA ALA A 414 -12.99 24.79 -7.82
C ALA A 414 -12.79 25.20 -9.29
N CYS A 415 -12.43 24.25 -10.14
CA CYS A 415 -12.30 24.45 -11.58
C CYS A 415 -13.09 23.37 -12.32
N PHE A 416 -13.94 23.78 -13.26
CA PHE A 416 -14.72 22.89 -14.11
C PHE A 416 -14.22 23.05 -15.56
N ILE A 417 -13.61 21.99 -16.10
CA ILE A 417 -13.07 21.94 -17.45
C ILE A 417 -14.00 21.07 -18.30
N TYR A 418 -14.45 21.58 -19.44
CA TYR A 418 -15.38 20.86 -20.32
C TYR A 418 -15.05 21.10 -21.79
N GLY A 419 -15.32 20.11 -22.63
CA GLY A 419 -15.21 20.18 -24.08
C GLY A 419 -16.44 20.85 -24.68
N LYS A 420 -16.23 21.84 -25.54
CA LYS A 420 -17.34 22.55 -26.22
C LYS A 420 -18.09 21.71 -27.25
N GLN A 421 -17.54 20.56 -27.63
CA GLN A 421 -18.19 19.57 -28.50
C GLN A 421 -18.73 18.36 -27.72
N SER A 422 -18.69 18.39 -26.38
CA SER A 422 -19.23 17.32 -25.55
C SER A 422 -20.76 17.26 -25.63
N VAL A 423 -21.30 16.05 -25.76
CA VAL A 423 -22.76 15.80 -25.69
C VAL A 423 -23.35 16.16 -24.33
N PHE A 424 -22.51 16.17 -23.29
CA PHE A 424 -22.95 16.50 -21.94
C PHE A 424 -23.21 18.01 -21.82
N ASN A 425 -22.46 18.86 -22.51
CA ASN A 425 -22.68 20.31 -22.49
C ASN A 425 -22.77 20.90 -21.07
N VAL A 426 -21.71 20.67 -20.28
CA VAL A 426 -21.58 21.11 -18.87
C VAL A 426 -21.87 22.60 -18.68
N SER A 427 -21.67 23.43 -19.70
CA SER A 427 -21.97 24.87 -19.65
C SER A 427 -23.43 25.20 -19.32
N LEU A 428 -24.38 24.31 -19.64
CA LEU A 428 -25.79 24.50 -19.30
C LEU A 428 -26.05 24.37 -17.79
N ASP A 429 -25.14 23.75 -17.03
CA ASP A 429 -25.24 23.59 -15.59
C ASP A 429 -24.51 24.70 -14.81
N GLU A 430 -24.02 25.74 -15.49
CA GLU A 430 -23.23 26.81 -14.87
C GLU A 430 -23.93 27.45 -13.67
N GLU A 431 -25.24 27.69 -13.74
CA GLU A 431 -25.99 28.27 -12.62
C GLU A 431 -25.96 27.37 -11.38
N ASN A 432 -26.10 26.05 -11.55
CA ASN A 432 -26.08 25.10 -10.43
C ASN A 432 -24.66 24.84 -9.93
N ILE A 433 -23.67 24.80 -10.84
CA ILE A 433 -22.26 24.77 -10.50
C ILE A 433 -21.94 25.97 -9.61
N ARG A 434 -22.35 27.19 -9.98
CA ARG A 434 -22.10 28.39 -9.18
C ARG A 434 -22.87 28.42 -7.86
N LYS A 435 -24.04 27.78 -7.77
CA LYS A 435 -24.76 27.62 -6.50
C LYS A 435 -24.00 26.72 -5.52
N CYS A 436 -23.42 25.62 -6.00
CA CYS A 436 -22.69 24.68 -5.16
C CYS A 436 -21.21 25.06 -4.97
N PHE A 437 -20.63 25.78 -5.93
CA PHE A 437 -19.23 26.19 -5.95
C PHE A 437 -19.18 27.69 -6.34
N PRO A 438 -19.46 28.61 -5.39
CA PRO A 438 -19.51 30.04 -5.68
C PRO A 438 -18.22 30.61 -6.29
N ASN A 439 -17.09 29.99 -5.96
CA ASN A 439 -15.75 30.36 -6.44
C ASN A 439 -15.29 29.55 -7.66
N ALA A 440 -16.20 28.85 -8.34
CA ALA A 440 -15.85 28.02 -9.50
C ALA A 440 -15.42 28.84 -10.72
N ILE A 441 -14.34 28.38 -11.34
CA ILE A 441 -13.90 28.80 -12.67
C ILE A 441 -14.35 27.75 -13.68
N LEU A 442 -14.98 28.18 -14.78
CA LEU A 442 -15.43 27.32 -15.87
C LEU A 442 -14.56 27.55 -17.09
N ILE A 443 -14.00 26.47 -17.66
CA ILE A 443 -13.08 26.51 -18.80
C ILE A 443 -13.60 25.59 -19.91
N GLY A 444 -14.14 26.20 -20.96
CA GLY A 444 -14.54 25.48 -22.18
C GLY A 444 -13.37 25.31 -23.15
N VAL A 445 -13.07 24.06 -23.51
CA VAL A 445 -12.00 23.68 -24.45
C VAL A 445 -12.56 23.47 -25.85
N GLU A 446 -12.07 24.26 -26.80
CA GLU A 446 -12.45 24.15 -28.22
C GLU A 446 -11.96 22.84 -28.82
N GLY A 447 -12.79 22.22 -29.67
CA GLY A 447 -12.43 20.97 -30.36
C GLY A 447 -12.38 19.71 -29.48
N ALA A 448 -12.59 19.84 -28.17
CA ALA A 448 -12.67 18.71 -27.24
C ALA A 448 -14.11 18.26 -27.02
N LYS A 449 -14.28 16.95 -26.82
CA LYS A 449 -15.51 16.27 -26.44
C LYS A 449 -15.46 15.89 -24.95
N HIS A 450 -15.88 14.68 -24.59
CA HIS A 450 -16.02 14.24 -23.20
C HIS A 450 -14.70 13.85 -22.53
N THR A 451 -13.65 13.58 -23.31
CA THR A 451 -12.32 13.22 -22.79
C THR A 451 -11.34 14.34 -23.11
N VAL A 452 -11.48 15.50 -22.45
CA VAL A 452 -10.66 16.69 -22.67
C VAL A 452 -9.18 16.39 -22.44
N HIS A 453 -8.85 15.60 -21.42
CA HIS A 453 -7.49 15.16 -21.12
C HIS A 453 -6.85 14.37 -22.26
N SER A 454 -7.63 13.65 -23.07
CA SER A 454 -7.16 12.90 -24.24
C SER A 454 -7.22 13.73 -25.53
N ASP A 455 -8.30 14.49 -25.72
CA ASP A 455 -8.54 15.26 -26.94
C ASP A 455 -7.56 16.45 -27.06
N ASN A 456 -7.25 17.09 -25.92
CA ASN A 456 -6.39 18.26 -25.83
C ASN A 456 -5.56 18.28 -24.52
N PRO A 457 -4.62 17.34 -24.36
CA PRO A 457 -3.85 17.15 -23.12
C PRO A 457 -3.06 18.40 -22.70
N GLN A 458 -2.50 19.13 -23.66
CA GLN A 458 -1.70 20.32 -23.36
C GLN A 458 -2.58 21.43 -22.76
N GLN A 459 -3.71 21.74 -23.39
CA GLN A 459 -4.61 22.78 -22.87
C GLN A 459 -5.24 22.37 -21.54
N PHE A 460 -5.51 21.07 -21.35
CA PHE A 460 -5.98 20.52 -20.07
C PHE A 460 -4.96 20.73 -18.95
N VAL A 461 -3.69 20.35 -19.17
CA VAL A 461 -2.59 20.57 -18.22
C VAL A 461 -2.37 22.05 -17.93
N ASP A 462 -2.36 22.90 -18.96
CA ASP A 462 -2.16 24.34 -18.80
C ASP A 462 -3.29 24.97 -17.97
N ALA A 463 -4.54 24.56 -18.21
CA ALA A 463 -5.69 25.02 -17.42
C ALA A 463 -5.55 24.64 -15.94
N ILE A 464 -5.16 23.40 -15.65
CA ILE A 464 -4.94 22.93 -14.27
C ILE A 464 -3.79 23.68 -13.61
N LEU A 465 -2.64 23.80 -14.27
CA LEU A 465 -1.48 24.50 -13.71
C LEU A 465 -1.80 25.97 -13.43
N ASN A 466 -2.46 26.66 -14.37
CA ASN A 466 -2.85 28.06 -14.18
C ASN A 466 -3.82 28.22 -13.00
N PHE A 467 -4.82 27.34 -12.90
CA PHE A 467 -5.79 27.34 -11.80
C PHE A 467 -5.12 27.08 -10.45
N LEU A 468 -4.38 25.98 -10.32
CA LEU A 468 -3.77 25.56 -9.07
C LEU A 468 -2.73 26.58 -8.59
N THR A 469 -1.83 27.04 -9.47
CA THR A 469 -0.80 28.02 -9.10
C THR A 469 -1.36 29.38 -8.72
N SER A 470 -2.48 29.81 -9.33
CA SER A 470 -3.11 31.09 -9.00
C SER A 470 -3.83 31.08 -7.65
N ASN A 471 -4.20 29.89 -7.16
CA ASN A 471 -4.86 29.69 -5.87
C ASN A 471 -3.91 29.21 -4.75
N MET A 472 -2.60 29.17 -5.01
CA MET A 472 -1.60 28.92 -3.96
C MET A 472 -1.34 30.18 -3.10
N THR A 473 -0.99 29.98 -1.82
CA THR A 473 -0.75 31.07 -0.86
C THR A 473 0.41 32.02 -1.28
N PRO A 474 0.44 33.27 -0.78
CA PRO A 474 1.40 34.31 -1.20
C PRO A 474 2.88 33.92 -1.08
N LYS A 475 3.25 33.02 -0.15
CA LYS A 475 4.62 32.49 0.01
C LYS A 475 5.11 31.73 -1.24
N ASN A 476 4.17 31.19 -2.04
CA ASN A 476 4.42 30.49 -3.30
C ASN A 476 4.29 31.43 -4.53
N ARG A 477 3.86 32.69 -4.35
CA ARG A 477 3.70 33.67 -5.45
C ARG A 477 5.04 34.21 -5.95
N LEU A 478 6.06 34.32 -5.09
CA LEU A 478 7.44 34.63 -5.48
C LEU A 478 8.04 33.56 -6.43
N PHE A 479 7.51 32.34 -6.39
CA PHE A 479 7.91 31.23 -7.24
C PHE A 479 7.34 31.38 -8.67
N LYS A 480 6.16 32.00 -8.82
CA LYS A 480 5.54 32.36 -10.11
C LYS A 480 6.46 33.28 -10.93
N GLU A 481 7.08 34.25 -10.29
CA GLU A 481 8.01 35.17 -10.95
C GLU A 481 9.32 34.47 -11.35
N LYS A 482 9.83 33.55 -10.52
CA LYS A 482 11.04 32.77 -10.83
C LYS A 482 10.83 31.74 -11.95
N ILE A 483 9.69 31.04 -12.00
CA ILE A 483 9.38 30.09 -13.07
C ILE A 483 9.05 30.81 -14.39
N ALA A 484 8.30 31.91 -14.34
CA ALA A 484 8.05 32.73 -15.52
C ALA A 484 9.35 33.30 -16.10
N MET A 485 10.28 33.75 -15.24
CA MET A 485 11.62 34.20 -15.62
C MET A 485 12.47 33.05 -16.19
N ALA A 486 12.41 31.84 -15.60
CA ALA A 486 13.12 30.66 -16.10
C ALA A 486 12.59 30.19 -17.46
N ARG A 487 11.28 30.23 -17.69
CA ARG A 487 10.64 29.92 -18.98
C ARG A 487 10.95 30.99 -20.04
N PHE A 488 11.02 32.26 -19.65
CA PHE A 488 11.47 33.37 -20.51
C PHE A 488 12.95 33.20 -20.90
N MET A 489 13.81 32.82 -19.96
CA MET A 489 15.24 32.57 -20.16
C MET A 489 15.52 31.31 -20.99
N GLN A 490 14.74 30.23 -20.84
CA GLN A 490 14.83 29.01 -21.67
C GLN A 490 14.45 29.27 -23.13
N LYS A 491 13.45 30.13 -23.37
CA LYS A 491 13.07 30.54 -24.74
C LYS A 491 14.15 31.44 -25.38
N PHE A 492 14.77 32.32 -24.60
CA PHE A 492 15.90 33.15 -25.02
C PHE A 492 17.19 32.35 -25.27
N SER A 493 17.41 31.27 -24.51
CA SER A 493 18.57 30.37 -24.63
C SER A 493 18.61 29.64 -25.99
N TRP A 494 17.45 29.31 -26.56
CA TRP A 494 17.37 28.54 -27.81
C TRP A 494 17.77 29.39 -29.03
N ASP A 495 17.35 30.67 -29.08
CA ASP A 495 17.73 31.62 -30.13
C ASP A 495 19.20 32.05 -30.06
N LEU A 496 19.78 32.12 -28.86
CA LEU A 496 21.20 32.40 -28.66
C LEU A 496 22.10 31.22 -28.98
N GLN A 497 21.67 29.98 -28.71
CA GLN A 497 22.43 28.77 -29.06
C GLN A 497 22.59 28.59 -30.58
N GLN A 498 21.60 29.02 -31.38
CA GLN A 498 21.72 29.02 -32.85
C GLN A 498 22.70 30.08 -33.38
N LYS A 499 22.85 31.22 -32.69
CA LYS A 499 23.79 32.30 -33.07
C LYS A 499 25.21 32.12 -32.50
N ALA A 500 25.34 31.44 -31.36
CA ALA A 500 26.63 31.22 -30.68
C ALA A 500 27.51 30.15 -31.37
N PHE A 501 26.98 29.35 -32.29
CA PHE A 501 27.75 28.38 -33.08
C PHE A 501 28.69 29.04 -34.11
N LYS A 502 28.74 30.38 -34.21
CA LYS A 502 29.61 31.13 -35.14
C LYS A 502 30.70 32.00 -34.52
N LEU A 503 30.82 32.11 -33.19
CA LEU A 503 31.84 32.98 -32.58
C LEU A 503 32.43 32.36 -31.31
N SER A 504 33.36 31.41 -31.49
CA SER A 504 34.26 30.98 -30.41
C SER A 504 35.58 31.75 -30.49
N LYS A 505 35.81 32.69 -29.56
CA LYS A 505 37.12 33.03 -28.96
C LYS A 505 36.98 34.28 -28.08
N CYS A 506 36.97 34.10 -26.76
CA CYS A 506 37.54 35.10 -25.87
C CYS A 506 38.05 34.44 -24.58
N SER A 507 39.33 34.63 -24.33
CA SER A 507 40.10 34.16 -23.19
C SER A 507 40.30 35.33 -22.22
N SER A 508 39.32 35.68 -21.38
CA SER A 508 39.52 36.72 -20.34
C SER A 508 38.39 36.88 -19.31
N CYS A 509 37.91 35.81 -18.67
CA CYS A 509 37.17 36.01 -17.41
C CYS A 509 37.52 34.95 -16.35
N ASN A 510 38.35 35.40 -15.40
CA ASN A 510 38.64 34.74 -14.13
C ASN A 510 37.51 35.03 -13.13
N VAL A 511 36.81 34.00 -12.67
CA VAL A 511 36.05 34.03 -11.40
C VAL A 511 36.26 32.71 -10.68
N GLU A 512 37.35 32.62 -9.90
CA GLU A 512 37.57 31.57 -8.90
C GLU A 512 37.01 32.05 -7.55
N PHE A 513 35.83 31.56 -7.13
CA PHE A 513 35.56 31.28 -5.70
C PHE A 513 34.30 30.45 -5.35
N PHE A 514 33.59 29.81 -6.28
CA PHE A 514 32.41 28.98 -5.94
C PHE A 514 32.41 27.53 -6.49
N SER A 515 33.52 27.07 -7.05
CA SER A 515 33.55 25.80 -7.80
C SER A 515 34.10 24.58 -7.08
N LYS A 516 34.67 24.69 -5.87
CA LYS A 516 35.36 23.53 -5.23
C LYS A 516 34.49 22.59 -4.40
N VAL A 517 33.25 22.96 -4.06
CA VAL A 517 32.29 22.06 -3.39
C VAL A 517 31.22 21.53 -4.37
N TYR A 518 31.03 22.18 -5.52
CA TYR A 518 29.92 21.86 -6.45
C TYR A 518 30.30 21.04 -7.69
N LEU A 519 31.59 20.77 -7.93
CA LEU A 519 32.05 20.12 -9.18
C LEU A 519 32.84 18.82 -8.95
N ARG A 520 32.32 17.92 -8.12
CA ARG A 520 32.79 16.52 -8.10
C ARG A 520 31.77 15.46 -8.52
N HIS A 521 30.53 15.83 -8.84
CA HIS A 521 29.50 14.87 -9.25
C HIS A 521 29.01 15.02 -10.71
N SER A 522 29.62 15.90 -11.50
CA SER A 522 29.29 16.05 -12.93
C SER A 522 30.22 15.24 -13.83
N SER A 523 30.26 13.91 -13.66
CA SER A 523 30.69 13.00 -14.73
C SER A 523 30.37 11.53 -14.42
N ARG A 524 29.09 11.19 -14.37
CA ARG A 524 28.55 9.88 -14.80
C ARG A 524 27.03 10.01 -14.90
N LYS A 525 26.55 10.24 -16.12
CA LYS A 525 25.13 10.10 -16.45
C LYS A 525 24.75 8.62 -16.27
N SER A 526 24.10 8.26 -15.18
CA SER A 526 23.20 7.10 -15.14
C SER A 526 21.83 7.54 -14.61
N LYS A 527 20.79 6.94 -15.16
CA LYS A 527 19.37 7.18 -14.89
C LYS A 527 18.95 6.56 -13.56
N TYR A 528 19.58 6.93 -12.45
CA TYR A 528 19.17 6.38 -11.16
C TYR A 528 17.73 6.80 -10.83
N ARG A 529 16.83 5.82 -10.69
CA ARG A 529 15.48 5.98 -10.12
C ARG A 529 15.43 5.22 -8.79
N PRO A 530 15.19 5.90 -7.65
CA PRO A 530 14.99 5.22 -6.37
C PRO A 530 13.72 4.38 -6.44
N VAL A 531 13.76 3.18 -5.88
CA VAL A 531 12.56 2.35 -5.70
C VAL A 531 12.07 2.43 -4.25
N ARG A 532 10.77 2.23 -4.04
CA ARG A 532 10.24 2.15 -2.67
C ARG A 532 10.70 0.86 -2.00
N LEU A 533 11.58 0.98 -1.00
CA LEU A 533 11.91 -0.12 -0.11
C LEU A 533 10.79 -0.35 0.91
N ALA A 534 10.29 -1.58 0.98
CA ALA A 534 9.44 -2.07 2.05
C ALA A 534 10.28 -2.44 3.27
N TYR A 535 9.69 -2.28 4.45
CA TYR A 535 10.39 -2.54 5.69
C TYR A 535 9.40 -2.83 6.82
N GLU A 536 9.91 -3.54 7.83
CA GLU A 536 9.28 -3.73 9.13
C GLU A 536 10.03 -2.91 10.18
N ILE A 537 9.32 -2.45 11.21
CA ILE A 537 9.89 -1.67 12.31
C ILE A 537 9.81 -2.51 13.58
N PHE A 538 10.91 -2.58 14.32
CA PHE A 538 10.96 -3.18 15.64
C PHE A 538 11.30 -2.12 16.68
N GLU A 539 10.37 -1.89 17.59
CA GLU A 539 10.54 -0.98 18.72
C GLU A 539 11.08 -1.74 19.93
N PRO A 540 12.14 -1.26 20.58
CA PRO A 540 12.69 -1.94 21.75
C PRO A 540 11.70 -1.93 22.92
N LYS A 541 11.61 -3.05 23.64
CA LYS A 541 10.82 -3.14 24.88
C LYS A 541 11.24 -2.05 25.87
N GLY A 542 10.25 -1.30 26.35
CA GLY A 542 10.46 -0.16 27.26
C GLY A 542 10.82 1.16 26.56
N GLY A 543 10.67 1.26 25.24
CA GLY A 543 10.82 2.48 24.46
C GLY A 543 12.21 2.65 23.82
N SER A 544 12.23 3.34 22.68
CA SER A 544 13.45 3.69 21.94
C SER A 544 14.17 4.89 22.57
N ASN A 545 15.49 4.91 22.44
CA ASN A 545 16.26 6.13 22.66
C ASN A 545 16.52 6.80 21.30
N ASP A 546 15.68 7.78 20.95
CA ASP A 546 15.73 8.48 19.66
C ASP A 546 16.99 9.32 19.44
N ARG A 547 17.88 9.43 20.43
CA ARG A 547 19.21 10.03 20.27
C ARG A 547 20.22 9.08 19.64
N LEU A 548 19.99 7.78 19.72
CA LEU A 548 20.86 6.76 19.13
C LEU A 548 20.48 6.53 17.67
N SER A 549 21.47 6.28 16.81
CA SER A 549 21.17 5.94 15.42
C SER A 549 20.37 4.62 15.33
N PRO A 550 19.35 4.54 14.46
CA PRO A 550 18.57 3.33 14.30
C PRO A 550 19.38 2.22 13.63
N LEU A 551 18.93 0.97 13.83
CA LEU A 551 19.48 -0.23 13.20
C LEU A 551 18.78 -0.45 11.85
N ILE A 552 19.54 -0.80 10.80
CA ILE A 552 19.01 -1.21 9.50
C ILE A 552 19.50 -2.62 9.19
N PHE A 553 18.57 -3.56 9.01
CA PHE A 553 18.83 -4.94 8.63
C PHE A 553 18.60 -5.15 7.14
N LEU A 554 19.53 -5.84 6.46
CA LEU A 554 19.52 -6.06 5.01
C LEU A 554 19.74 -7.55 4.68
N HIS A 555 18.79 -8.14 3.96
CA HIS A 555 18.76 -9.57 3.63
C HIS A 555 19.68 -9.97 2.43
N GLY A 556 19.78 -11.28 2.16
CA GLY A 556 20.53 -11.83 1.00
C GLY A 556 19.73 -11.90 -0.32
N ILE A 557 20.41 -12.08 -1.47
CA ILE A 557 19.86 -11.98 -2.85
C ILE A 557 18.75 -12.99 -3.22
N THR A 558 18.43 -13.95 -2.36
CA THR A 558 17.37 -14.94 -2.62
C THR A 558 16.41 -15.05 -1.45
N SER A 559 16.30 -13.99 -0.67
CA SER A 559 15.56 -13.96 0.59
C SER A 559 14.74 -12.66 0.68
N SER A 560 14.12 -12.44 1.83
CA SER A 560 13.38 -11.23 2.18
C SER A 560 13.74 -10.80 3.62
N LYS A 561 13.20 -9.66 4.04
CA LYS A 561 13.29 -9.14 5.40
C LYS A 561 12.86 -10.18 6.45
N GLU A 562 11.77 -10.90 6.19
CA GLU A 562 11.21 -11.92 7.09
C GLU A 562 12.12 -13.17 7.14
N GLU A 563 12.59 -13.63 5.99
CA GLU A 563 13.25 -14.94 5.86
C GLU A 563 14.72 -14.99 6.32
N THR A 564 15.41 -13.84 6.27
CA THR A 564 16.81 -13.79 6.71
C THR A 564 16.88 -13.68 8.23
N TRP A 565 16.19 -12.72 8.82
CA TRP A 565 16.50 -12.30 10.19
C TRP A 565 15.55 -12.85 11.27
N GLY A 566 14.33 -13.28 10.92
CA GLY A 566 13.32 -13.68 11.91
C GLY A 566 13.18 -12.64 13.02
N ASP A 567 13.23 -13.08 14.27
CA ASP A 567 13.06 -12.21 15.45
C ASP A 567 14.35 -11.49 15.90
N LEU A 568 15.50 -11.74 15.26
CA LEU A 568 16.78 -11.15 15.66
C LEU A 568 16.78 -9.60 15.70
N PRO A 569 16.12 -8.88 14.78
CA PRO A 569 16.02 -7.43 14.84
C PRO A 569 15.36 -6.92 16.13
N GLN A 570 14.29 -7.60 16.60
CA GLN A 570 13.62 -7.27 17.85
C GLN A 570 14.52 -7.52 19.06
N VAL A 571 15.23 -8.66 19.09
CA VAL A 571 16.13 -9.02 20.19
C VAL A 571 17.28 -8.01 20.30
N ILE A 572 17.87 -7.60 19.17
CA ILE A 572 18.96 -6.62 19.16
C ILE A 572 18.43 -5.23 19.51
N ALA A 573 17.25 -4.84 19.01
CA ALA A 573 16.60 -3.58 19.40
C ALA A 573 16.41 -3.53 20.93
N ASP A 574 15.79 -4.55 21.53
CA ASP A 574 15.53 -4.65 22.98
C ASP A 574 16.78 -4.41 23.82
N GLN A 575 17.92 -4.98 23.40
CA GLN A 575 19.18 -4.94 24.13
C GLN A 575 20.01 -3.67 23.90
N THR A 576 19.78 -2.96 22.79
CA THR A 576 20.52 -1.74 22.41
C THR A 576 19.71 -0.46 22.62
N LYS A 577 18.39 -0.57 22.84
CA LYS A 577 17.45 0.56 22.91
C LYS A 577 17.40 1.39 21.62
N ARG A 578 17.80 0.80 20.50
CA ARG A 578 17.73 1.40 19.16
C ARG A 578 16.53 0.82 18.43
N LYS A 579 15.80 1.69 17.73
CA LYS A 579 14.75 1.28 16.80
C LYS A 579 15.38 0.54 15.63
N ALA A 580 14.83 -0.61 15.23
CA ALA A 580 15.33 -1.38 14.10
C ALA A 580 14.38 -1.34 12.90
N TYR A 581 14.95 -1.26 11.72
CA TYR A 581 14.27 -1.29 10.43
C TYR A 581 14.79 -2.48 9.64
N ASN A 582 13.91 -3.43 9.31
CA ASN A 582 14.26 -4.61 8.54
C ASN A 582 13.72 -4.47 7.12
N LEU A 583 14.61 -4.33 6.14
CA LEU A 583 14.26 -3.89 4.79
C LEU A 583 14.27 -5.03 3.78
N ASP A 584 13.35 -4.97 2.84
CA ASP A 584 13.44 -5.67 1.57
C ASP A 584 14.23 -4.82 0.56
N ALA A 585 15.19 -5.42 -0.15
CA ALA A 585 15.93 -4.74 -1.22
C ALA A 585 15.07 -4.57 -2.48
N ARG A 586 15.49 -3.72 -3.43
CA ARG A 586 14.85 -3.66 -4.76
C ARG A 586 14.70 -5.05 -5.36
N ASN A 587 13.61 -5.29 -6.08
CA ASN A 587 13.30 -6.61 -6.69
C ASN A 587 13.10 -7.77 -5.71
N HIS A 588 13.03 -7.52 -4.39
CA HIS A 588 12.82 -8.55 -3.38
C HIS A 588 11.65 -8.19 -2.47
N GLY A 589 10.99 -9.20 -1.95
CA GLY A 589 9.91 -9.06 -0.98
C GLY A 589 8.83 -8.08 -1.43
N ASP A 590 8.43 -7.20 -0.50
CA ASP A 590 7.38 -6.18 -0.70
C ASP A 590 7.89 -4.87 -1.33
N SER A 591 9.20 -4.78 -1.57
CA SER A 591 9.80 -3.60 -2.21
C SER A 591 9.38 -3.51 -3.68
N GLU A 592 9.39 -2.30 -4.22
CA GLU A 592 9.07 -2.09 -5.64
C GLU A 592 10.04 -2.85 -6.55
N TRP A 593 9.48 -3.51 -7.58
CA TRP A 593 10.24 -4.26 -8.57
C TRP A 593 10.56 -3.35 -9.76
N SER A 594 11.77 -3.50 -10.29
CA SER A 594 12.31 -2.72 -11.41
C SER A 594 12.94 -3.63 -12.47
N ASP A 595 13.11 -3.13 -13.69
CA ASP A 595 13.87 -3.81 -14.75
C ASP A 595 15.41 -3.62 -14.59
N GLU A 596 15.83 -2.90 -13.55
CA GLU A 596 17.22 -2.59 -13.23
C GLU A 596 17.63 -3.14 -11.86
N PHE A 597 18.73 -3.88 -11.84
CA PHE A 597 19.29 -4.49 -10.64
C PHE A 597 20.82 -4.56 -10.71
N ASP A 598 21.49 -3.93 -9.75
CA ASP A 598 22.90 -4.07 -9.44
C ASP A 598 23.14 -3.62 -7.98
N PHE A 599 24.34 -3.86 -7.44
CA PHE A 599 24.63 -3.55 -6.03
C PHE A 599 24.84 -2.05 -5.76
N ASP A 600 25.20 -1.25 -6.77
CA ASP A 600 25.31 0.20 -6.61
C ASP A 600 23.91 0.79 -6.42
N LEU A 601 22.98 0.41 -7.28
CA LEU A 601 21.56 0.75 -7.18
C LEU A 601 20.92 0.34 -5.84
N ASN A 602 21.31 -0.81 -5.27
CA ASN A 602 20.86 -1.20 -3.92
C ASN A 602 21.36 -0.23 -2.84
N ALA A 603 22.63 0.20 -2.94
CA ALA A 603 23.21 1.16 -2.01
C ALA A 603 22.56 2.55 -2.16
N GLU A 604 22.26 2.96 -3.39
CA GLU A 604 21.53 4.19 -3.68
C GLU A 604 20.13 4.18 -3.06
N ASP A 605 19.39 3.06 -3.16
CA ASP A 605 18.06 2.97 -2.54
C ASP A 605 18.15 3.02 -1.01
N LEU A 606 19.18 2.39 -0.44
CA LEU A 606 19.42 2.43 1.01
C LEU A 606 19.71 3.86 1.46
N LEU A 607 20.58 4.59 0.78
CA LEU A 607 20.88 6.00 1.09
C LEU A 607 19.62 6.87 0.93
N HIS A 608 18.86 6.64 -0.15
CA HIS A 608 17.56 7.29 -0.35
C HIS A 608 16.56 6.98 0.78
N PHE A 609 16.53 5.75 1.29
CA PHE A 609 15.71 5.37 2.43
C PHE A 609 16.14 6.10 3.72
N ILE A 610 17.44 6.17 3.99
CA ILE A 610 18.01 6.89 5.14
C ILE A 610 17.62 8.39 5.07
N ASP A 611 17.69 9.00 3.89
CA ASP A 611 17.24 10.38 3.65
C ASP A 611 15.75 10.55 3.87
N LYS A 612 14.93 9.66 3.30
CA LYS A 612 13.47 9.71 3.43
C LYS A 612 13.04 9.63 4.89
N LYS A 613 13.76 8.86 5.71
CA LYS A 613 13.54 8.73 7.16
C LYS A 613 14.15 9.83 8.00
N ASN A 614 14.87 10.79 7.40
CA ASN A 614 15.61 11.85 8.06
C ASN A 614 16.63 11.32 9.09
N PHE A 615 17.23 10.16 8.83
CA PHE A 615 18.27 9.63 9.69
C PHE A 615 19.59 10.33 9.38
N ARG A 616 20.16 10.95 10.40
CA ARG A 616 21.49 11.56 10.30
C ARG A 616 22.55 10.49 10.10
N LYS A 617 22.52 9.46 10.95
CA LYS A 617 23.36 8.27 10.89
C LYS A 617 22.53 7.03 11.14
N VAL A 618 23.04 5.87 10.72
CA VAL A 618 22.43 4.54 10.95
C VAL A 618 23.50 3.49 11.28
N VAL A 619 23.09 2.41 11.94
CA VAL A 619 23.89 1.19 12.11
C VAL A 619 23.38 0.16 11.10
N ILE A 620 24.24 -0.37 10.23
CA ILE A 620 23.83 -1.35 9.22
C ILE A 620 24.25 -2.75 9.67
N ILE A 621 23.33 -3.71 9.58
CA ILE A 621 23.57 -5.15 9.72
C ILE A 621 23.13 -5.83 8.42
N GLY A 622 24.09 -6.29 7.62
CA GLY A 622 23.81 -6.85 6.30
C GLY A 622 24.34 -8.27 6.13
N HIS A 623 23.48 -9.16 5.64
CA HIS A 623 23.85 -10.53 5.27
C HIS A 623 24.03 -10.66 3.75
N SER A 624 25.13 -11.25 3.31
CA SER A 624 25.36 -11.56 1.89
C SER A 624 25.15 -10.31 1.01
N MET A 625 24.19 -10.29 0.08
CA MET A 625 23.86 -9.09 -0.71
C MET A 625 23.66 -7.82 0.14
N GLY A 626 22.94 -7.93 1.26
CA GLY A 626 22.77 -6.84 2.21
C GLY A 626 24.08 -6.35 2.81
N GLY A 627 25.05 -7.25 3.01
CA GLY A 627 26.41 -6.91 3.43
C GLY A 627 27.18 -6.11 2.37
N LEU A 628 27.07 -6.49 1.10
CA LEU A 628 27.65 -5.71 -0.02
C LEU A 628 26.98 -4.33 -0.17
N THR A 629 25.67 -4.27 0.02
CA THR A 629 24.89 -3.02 0.01
C THR A 629 25.39 -2.08 1.11
N GLY A 630 25.58 -2.61 2.34
CA GLY A 630 26.16 -1.86 3.46
C GLY A 630 27.59 -1.41 3.22
N ILE A 631 28.44 -2.27 2.63
CA ILE A 631 29.81 -1.89 2.22
C ILE A 631 29.77 -0.70 1.25
N LYS A 632 28.96 -0.79 0.19
CA LYS A 632 28.88 0.27 -0.82
C LYS A 632 28.35 1.57 -0.25
N ALA A 633 27.29 1.52 0.56
CA ALA A 633 26.76 2.71 1.23
C ALA A 633 27.79 3.36 2.16
N ALA A 634 28.51 2.58 2.95
CA ALA A 634 29.54 3.09 3.87
C ALA A 634 30.75 3.70 3.15
N LEU A 635 31.13 3.18 1.97
CA LEU A 635 32.21 3.77 1.18
C LEU A 635 31.78 5.01 0.42
N LYS A 636 30.49 5.09 0.04
CA LYS A 636 29.93 6.21 -0.70
C LYS A 636 29.63 7.42 0.18
N GLU A 637 28.97 7.21 1.33
CA GLU A 637 28.59 8.25 2.29
C GLU A 637 29.00 7.86 3.72
N PRO A 638 30.31 7.81 4.02
CA PRO A 638 30.83 7.33 5.30
C PRO A 638 30.28 8.08 6.52
N GLU A 639 29.94 9.35 6.38
CA GLU A 639 29.38 10.19 7.43
C GLU A 639 27.96 9.80 7.85
N ARG A 640 27.26 8.99 7.04
CA ARG A 640 25.89 8.52 7.30
C ARG A 640 25.85 7.18 8.03
N ILE A 641 26.98 6.50 8.16
CA ILE A 641 27.05 5.19 8.80
C ILE A 641 27.77 5.33 10.14
N GLU A 642 27.08 5.01 11.23
CA GLU A 642 27.68 4.98 12.58
C GLU A 642 28.53 3.73 12.75
N MET A 643 27.98 2.57 12.38
CA MET A 643 28.63 1.26 12.48
C MET A 643 28.16 0.37 11.34
N LEU A 644 29.05 -0.50 10.85
CA LEU A 644 28.73 -1.47 9.79
C LEU A 644 29.04 -2.90 10.26
N PHE A 645 28.05 -3.78 10.23
CA PHE A 645 28.18 -5.22 10.43
C PHE A 645 27.94 -5.92 9.08
N VAL A 646 28.97 -6.61 8.58
CA VAL A 646 28.93 -7.37 7.33
C VAL A 646 29.02 -8.84 7.67
N GLU A 647 27.94 -9.58 7.44
CA GLU A 647 27.96 -11.03 7.52
C GLU A 647 28.20 -11.63 6.12
N GLU A 648 29.28 -12.41 6.01
CA GLU A 648 29.53 -13.30 4.87
C GLU A 648 29.72 -12.59 3.51
N LYS A 649 30.40 -11.43 3.52
CA LYS A 649 30.93 -10.74 2.32
C LYS A 649 32.25 -10.01 2.54
N PHE A 650 32.87 -9.63 1.43
CA PHE A 650 34.13 -8.88 1.34
C PHE A 650 34.02 -7.79 0.26
N THR A 651 35.04 -6.94 0.14
CA THR A 651 35.04 -5.73 -0.69
C THR A 651 35.46 -5.95 -2.15
N LYS A 652 36.11 -7.06 -2.45
CA LYS A 652 36.51 -7.42 -3.81
C LYS A 652 35.30 -7.78 -4.67
N LYS A 653 35.41 -7.51 -5.97
CA LYS A 653 34.45 -7.97 -6.98
C LYS A 653 34.24 -9.48 -6.91
N VAL A 654 32.99 -9.90 -7.03
CA VAL A 654 32.62 -11.32 -7.06
C VAL A 654 33.14 -11.96 -8.36
N PRO A 655 33.91 -13.06 -8.32
CA PRO A 655 34.38 -13.73 -9.52
C PRO A 655 33.23 -14.26 -10.38
N GLN A 656 33.35 -14.20 -11.71
CA GLN A 656 32.31 -14.68 -12.63
C GLN A 656 31.95 -16.16 -12.39
N ALA A 657 32.94 -17.03 -12.16
CA ALA A 657 32.67 -18.45 -11.87
C ALA A 657 31.78 -18.65 -10.63
N PHE A 658 31.90 -17.78 -9.62
CA PHE A 658 31.02 -17.82 -8.45
C PHE A 658 29.59 -17.41 -8.80
N MET A 659 29.43 -16.38 -9.64
CA MET A 659 28.13 -15.95 -10.14
C MET A 659 27.48 -17.03 -11.01
N ASP A 660 28.25 -17.69 -11.87
CA ASP A 660 27.79 -18.79 -12.71
C ASP A 660 27.28 -19.96 -11.87
N ASP A 661 27.96 -20.27 -10.77
CA ASP A 661 27.52 -21.30 -9.83
C ASP A 661 26.20 -20.89 -9.17
N ALA A 662 26.12 -19.69 -8.62
CA ALA A 662 24.91 -19.15 -7.98
C ALA A 662 23.71 -19.10 -8.96
N LEU A 663 23.94 -18.67 -10.20
CA LEU A 663 22.95 -18.67 -11.28
C LEU A 663 22.41 -20.06 -11.57
N ARG A 664 23.26 -21.10 -11.58
CA ARG A 664 22.79 -22.48 -11.80
C ARG A 664 21.82 -22.91 -10.70
N TYR A 665 22.14 -22.62 -9.43
CA TYR A 665 21.23 -22.94 -8.32
C TYR A 665 19.90 -22.18 -8.44
N MET A 666 19.94 -20.86 -8.63
CA MET A 666 18.74 -20.02 -8.69
C MET A 666 17.86 -20.28 -9.92
N ASN A 667 18.44 -20.71 -11.05
CA ASN A 667 17.65 -21.15 -12.21
C ASN A 667 16.85 -22.42 -11.90
N ILE A 668 17.43 -23.37 -11.14
CA ILE A 668 16.71 -24.57 -10.70
C ILE A 668 15.59 -24.18 -9.71
N TRP A 669 15.80 -23.15 -8.87
CA TRP A 669 14.77 -22.64 -7.96
C TRP A 669 13.60 -22.06 -8.77
N LYS A 670 13.89 -21.16 -9.71
CA LYS A 670 12.89 -20.59 -10.62
C LYS A 670 12.17 -21.66 -11.45
N GLU A 671 12.86 -22.74 -11.82
CA GLU A 671 12.22 -23.90 -12.46
C GLU A 671 11.27 -24.63 -11.49
N ALA A 672 11.70 -24.87 -10.25
CA ALA A 672 10.93 -25.60 -9.24
C ALA A 672 9.57 -24.96 -8.94
N GLU A 673 9.48 -23.62 -8.96
CA GLU A 673 8.24 -22.85 -8.79
C GLU A 673 7.08 -23.41 -9.64
N LYS A 674 7.36 -23.71 -10.92
CA LYS A 674 6.38 -24.19 -11.89
C LYS A 674 5.81 -25.57 -11.57
N PHE A 675 6.50 -26.32 -10.70
CA PHE A 675 6.17 -27.70 -10.38
C PHE A 675 5.66 -27.87 -8.96
N ILE A 676 5.57 -26.80 -8.17
CA ILE A 676 5.03 -26.86 -6.80
C ILE A 676 3.56 -27.34 -6.88
N PRO A 677 3.22 -28.47 -6.23
CA PRO A 677 1.85 -28.97 -6.21
C PRO A 677 0.86 -27.96 -5.59
N PRO A 678 -0.36 -27.83 -6.13
CA PRO A 678 -1.38 -26.98 -5.52
C PRO A 678 -1.83 -27.55 -4.17
N GLY A 679 -2.17 -26.67 -3.24
CA GLY A 679 -2.72 -27.06 -1.93
C GLY A 679 -1.68 -27.32 -0.83
N LEU A 680 -0.39 -27.33 -1.15
CA LEU A 680 0.66 -27.44 -0.13
C LEU A 680 0.63 -26.25 0.84
N ASN A 681 1.00 -26.49 2.09
CA ASN A 681 1.39 -25.43 3.03
C ASN A 681 2.83 -24.95 2.72
N LYS A 682 3.30 -23.96 3.48
CA LYS A 682 4.59 -23.33 3.19
C LYS A 682 5.75 -24.28 3.46
N GLU A 683 5.73 -25.00 4.58
CA GLU A 683 6.79 -25.96 4.91
C GLU A 683 6.88 -27.09 3.86
N GLU A 684 5.73 -27.56 3.38
CA GLU A 684 5.64 -28.57 2.31
C GLU A 684 6.18 -28.05 0.97
N ALA A 685 5.88 -26.79 0.63
CA ALA A 685 6.40 -26.15 -0.57
C ALA A 685 7.93 -25.94 -0.50
N ASP A 686 8.45 -25.49 0.64
CA ASP A 686 9.90 -25.35 0.86
C ASP A 686 10.61 -26.71 0.77
N ALA A 687 10.02 -27.76 1.35
CA ALA A 687 10.52 -29.13 1.25
C ALA A 687 10.51 -29.62 -0.21
N PHE A 688 9.45 -29.31 -0.96
CA PHE A 688 9.34 -29.65 -2.38
C PHE A 688 10.44 -28.98 -3.21
N ILE A 689 10.64 -27.66 -3.07
CA ILE A 689 11.69 -26.93 -3.80
C ILE A 689 13.06 -27.51 -3.44
N THR A 690 13.31 -27.74 -2.16
CA THR A 690 14.57 -28.33 -1.69
C THR A 690 14.82 -29.68 -2.35
N GLU A 691 13.81 -30.57 -2.37
CA GLU A 691 13.94 -31.88 -3.01
C GLU A 691 14.15 -31.76 -4.53
N TYR A 692 13.40 -30.89 -5.19
CA TYR A 692 13.51 -30.62 -6.62
C TYR A 692 14.95 -30.20 -6.99
N VAL A 693 15.50 -29.26 -6.21
CA VAL A 693 16.87 -28.77 -6.38
C VAL A 693 17.88 -29.90 -6.19
N MET A 694 17.76 -30.67 -5.10
CA MET A 694 18.69 -31.78 -4.81
C MET A 694 18.65 -32.90 -5.85
N ARG A 695 17.52 -33.10 -6.53
CA ARG A 695 17.39 -34.06 -7.64
C ARG A 695 18.10 -33.57 -8.91
N LYS A 696 17.99 -32.28 -9.23
CA LYS A 696 18.56 -31.66 -10.45
C LYS A 696 20.06 -31.34 -10.35
N LEU A 697 20.61 -31.20 -9.15
CA LEU A 697 22.03 -30.96 -8.97
C LEU A 697 22.89 -32.17 -9.36
N HIS A 698 23.98 -31.89 -10.09
CA HIS A 698 24.98 -32.91 -10.43
C HIS A 698 25.55 -33.55 -9.15
N PRO A 699 25.83 -34.88 -9.10
CA PRO A 699 26.28 -35.57 -7.89
C PRO A 699 27.49 -34.94 -7.21
N GLN A 700 28.43 -34.39 -7.98
CA GLN A 700 29.63 -33.70 -7.47
C GLN A 700 29.31 -32.35 -6.79
N ASN A 701 28.14 -31.78 -7.07
CA ASN A 701 27.68 -30.49 -6.56
C ASN A 701 26.62 -30.65 -5.45
N LYS A 702 26.26 -31.88 -5.06
CA LYS A 702 25.33 -32.10 -3.96
C LYS A 702 26.03 -31.85 -2.62
N PRO A 703 25.40 -31.14 -1.66
CA PRO A 703 25.98 -30.97 -0.34
C PRO A 703 26.20 -32.33 0.32
N GLN A 704 27.38 -32.53 0.91
CA GLN A 704 27.78 -33.78 1.56
C GLN A 704 26.89 -34.18 2.76
N ASP A 705 26.14 -33.22 3.32
CA ASP A 705 25.16 -33.48 4.39
C ASP A 705 23.75 -33.06 3.94
N SER A 706 22.90 -34.05 3.70
CA SER A 706 21.54 -33.89 3.16
C SER A 706 20.47 -33.62 4.22
N ARG A 707 20.78 -33.75 5.52
CA ARG A 707 19.80 -33.50 6.60
C ARG A 707 19.84 -32.06 7.10
N GLN A 708 21.04 -31.51 7.33
CA GLN A 708 21.19 -30.10 7.70
C GLN A 708 20.85 -29.15 6.53
N SER A 709 21.15 -29.53 5.28
CA SER A 709 20.80 -28.70 4.11
C SER A 709 19.31 -28.60 3.81
N ARG A 710 18.46 -29.43 4.45
CA ARG A 710 17.00 -29.38 4.33
C ARG A 710 16.33 -28.50 5.39
N GLN A 711 17.01 -28.20 6.50
CA GLN A 711 16.42 -27.49 7.64
C GLN A 711 16.64 -25.96 7.59
N ASP A 712 17.55 -25.48 6.73
CA ASP A 712 17.98 -24.07 6.72
C ASP A 712 17.44 -23.25 5.54
N LEU A 713 16.74 -23.88 4.60
CA LEU A 713 16.24 -23.24 3.37
C LEU A 713 14.74 -22.94 3.51
N SER A 714 14.47 -21.75 4.02
CA SER A 714 13.16 -21.11 3.87
C SER A 714 13.21 -20.23 2.64
N TYR A 715 12.25 -20.41 1.73
CA TYR A 715 12.17 -19.65 0.49
C TYR A 715 11.16 -18.52 0.64
N PRO A 716 11.42 -17.32 0.09
CA PRO A 716 10.47 -16.23 0.12
C PRO A 716 9.33 -16.54 -0.87
N LEU A 717 8.36 -17.35 -0.45
CA LEU A 717 7.24 -17.80 -1.26
C LEU A 717 5.94 -17.09 -0.85
N GLU A 718 5.12 -16.75 -1.85
CA GLU A 718 3.79 -16.19 -1.67
C GLU A 718 2.78 -16.95 -2.53
N LYS A 719 1.53 -17.06 -2.06
CA LYS A 719 0.45 -17.66 -2.85
C LYS A 719 -0.25 -16.59 -3.68
N ASP A 720 -0.48 -16.89 -4.95
CA ASP A 720 -1.41 -16.12 -5.76
C ASP A 720 -2.88 -16.46 -5.41
N TYR A 721 -3.82 -15.78 -6.06
CA TYR A 721 -5.26 -16.00 -5.86
C TYR A 721 -5.75 -17.41 -6.24
N SER A 722 -4.96 -18.16 -7.04
CA SER A 722 -5.26 -19.55 -7.39
C SER A 722 -4.70 -20.56 -6.37
N GLY A 723 -3.93 -20.07 -5.39
CA GLY A 723 -3.24 -20.88 -4.40
C GLY A 723 -1.90 -21.44 -4.90
N HIS A 724 -1.39 -20.97 -6.03
CA HIS A 724 -0.09 -21.34 -6.57
C HIS A 724 1.01 -20.51 -5.90
N TYR A 725 2.12 -21.16 -5.54
CA TYR A 725 3.27 -20.50 -4.94
C TYR A 725 4.17 -19.87 -6.01
N PHE A 726 4.60 -18.64 -5.77
CA PHE A 726 5.63 -17.95 -6.54
C PHE A 726 6.69 -17.35 -5.62
N PHE A 727 7.91 -17.16 -6.12
CA PHE A 727 8.95 -16.45 -5.40
C PHE A 727 8.61 -14.97 -5.29
N LYS A 728 8.64 -14.45 -4.06
CA LYS A 728 8.50 -13.03 -3.72
C LYS A 728 9.79 -12.26 -4.05
N ALA A 729 10.27 -12.42 -5.28
CA ALA A 729 11.41 -11.72 -5.85
C ALA A 729 11.29 -11.71 -7.38
N ASN A 730 11.73 -10.64 -8.02
CA ASN A 730 11.82 -10.56 -9.49
C ASN A 730 13.04 -11.35 -9.97
N LEU A 731 12.98 -12.68 -9.88
CA LEU A 731 14.06 -13.57 -10.25
C LEU A 731 14.42 -13.45 -11.73
N GLU A 732 13.52 -13.00 -12.61
CA GLU A 732 13.84 -12.78 -14.02
C GLU A 732 14.90 -11.71 -14.22
N VAL A 733 14.69 -10.53 -13.64
CA VAL A 733 15.64 -9.42 -13.72
C VAL A 733 16.93 -9.75 -12.98
N VAL A 734 16.83 -10.30 -11.76
CA VAL A 734 18.00 -10.64 -10.95
C VAL A 734 18.89 -11.66 -11.68
N LEU A 735 18.32 -12.75 -12.18
CA LEU A 735 19.07 -13.78 -12.91
C LEU A 735 19.68 -13.22 -14.21
N GLU A 736 18.96 -12.38 -14.94
CA GLU A 736 19.48 -11.79 -16.17
C GLU A 736 20.72 -10.93 -15.90
N LYS A 737 20.65 -10.07 -14.88
CA LYS A 737 21.78 -9.19 -14.51
C LYS A 737 22.96 -9.97 -13.95
N MET A 738 22.69 -11.02 -13.18
CA MET A 738 23.73 -11.89 -12.61
C MET A 738 24.59 -12.60 -13.65
N LYS A 739 24.14 -12.73 -14.92
CA LYS A 739 24.95 -13.31 -16.02
C LYS A 739 26.26 -12.56 -16.25
N ASN A 740 26.33 -11.28 -15.89
CA ASN A 740 27.52 -10.48 -16.04
C ASN A 740 27.94 -9.87 -14.70
N ALA A 741 28.99 -10.41 -14.09
CA ALA A 741 29.54 -9.91 -12.84
C ALA A 741 30.00 -8.44 -12.94
N ASP A 742 30.40 -7.97 -14.12
CA ASP A 742 30.79 -6.57 -14.35
C ASP A 742 29.59 -5.62 -14.36
N ALA A 743 28.42 -6.10 -14.76
CA ALA A 743 27.18 -5.34 -14.70
C ALA A 743 26.60 -5.27 -13.27
N MET A 744 26.82 -6.32 -12.47
CA MET A 744 26.33 -6.42 -11.09
C MET A 744 27.12 -5.57 -10.10
N MET A 745 28.43 -5.41 -10.35
CA MET A 745 29.34 -4.77 -9.40
C MET A 745 30.53 -4.14 -10.13
N VAL A 746 30.72 -2.84 -9.91
CA VAL A 746 31.99 -2.17 -10.19
C VAL A 746 32.93 -2.25 -9.00
N GLU A 747 34.21 -2.01 -9.25
CA GLU A 747 35.22 -2.00 -8.19
C GLU A 747 34.93 -0.90 -7.17
N ASN A 748 35.12 -1.23 -5.89
CA ASN A 748 34.85 -0.29 -4.80
C ASN A 748 35.93 0.80 -4.75
N GLU A 749 35.50 2.04 -4.48
CA GLU A 749 36.35 3.20 -4.27
C GLU A 749 36.03 3.81 -2.89
N GLY A 750 36.96 4.59 -2.33
CA GLY A 750 36.76 5.25 -1.04
C GLY A 750 37.28 4.47 0.18
N ILE A 751 37.20 5.12 1.34
CA ILE A 751 37.66 4.60 2.63
C ILE A 751 36.59 4.92 3.68
N TYR A 752 36.20 3.93 4.48
CA TYR A 752 35.35 4.10 5.66
C TYR A 752 36.20 3.93 6.92
N GLU A 753 36.38 5.03 7.66
CA GLU A 753 37.17 5.04 8.91
C GLU A 753 36.33 4.79 10.17
N GLY A 754 35.03 4.54 10.03
CA GLY A 754 34.16 4.18 11.15
C GLY A 754 34.35 2.72 11.60
N PRO A 755 33.70 2.31 12.70
CA PRO A 755 33.68 0.94 13.16
C PRO A 755 33.03 0.01 12.13
N ALA A 756 33.76 -1.02 11.70
CA ALA A 756 33.28 -2.03 10.77
C ALA A 756 33.62 -3.43 11.28
N TYR A 757 32.64 -4.33 11.28
CA TYR A 757 32.74 -5.68 11.84
C TYR A 757 32.39 -6.70 10.76
N PHE A 758 33.37 -7.50 10.36
CA PHE A 758 33.21 -8.55 9.35
C PHE A 758 33.03 -9.90 10.05
N ILE A 759 31.78 -10.36 10.10
CA ILE A 759 31.36 -11.63 10.68
C ILE A 759 31.40 -12.68 9.58
N TYR A 760 32.11 -13.78 9.79
CA TYR A 760 32.23 -14.82 8.78
C TYR A 760 32.41 -16.22 9.36
N ALA A 761 31.92 -17.20 8.62
CA ALA A 761 32.02 -18.61 8.90
C ALA A 761 33.33 -19.19 8.37
N THR A 762 34.03 -19.98 9.20
CA THR A 762 35.35 -20.50 8.83
C THR A 762 35.32 -21.62 7.79
N LYS A 763 34.16 -22.25 7.57
CA LYS A 763 33.93 -23.25 6.51
C LYS A 763 33.16 -22.69 5.31
N SER A 764 32.97 -21.37 5.22
CA SER A 764 32.31 -20.73 4.09
C SER A 764 33.14 -20.83 2.81
N GLN A 765 32.48 -21.11 1.68
CA GLN A 765 33.10 -21.02 0.36
C GLN A 765 33.58 -19.59 0.02
N TYR A 766 32.99 -18.57 0.65
CA TYR A 766 33.38 -17.18 0.46
C TYR A 766 34.75 -16.85 1.07
N GLN A 767 35.24 -17.66 2.02
CA GLN A 767 36.58 -17.54 2.60
C GLN A 767 36.94 -16.10 3.01
N VAL A 768 36.00 -15.34 3.60
CA VAL A 768 36.15 -13.91 3.94
C VAL A 768 37.44 -13.62 4.72
N GLY A 769 37.84 -14.54 5.61
CA GLY A 769 39.08 -14.43 6.40
C GLY A 769 40.38 -14.42 5.57
N LYS A 770 40.38 -14.88 4.31
CA LYS A 770 41.51 -14.77 3.37
C LYS A 770 41.53 -13.44 2.63
N GLU A 771 40.41 -12.73 2.58
CA GLU A 771 40.25 -11.45 1.87
C GLU A 771 40.56 -10.23 2.77
N LYS A 772 41.15 -10.44 3.95
CA LYS A 772 41.49 -9.37 4.92
C LYS A 772 42.25 -8.21 4.29
N HIS A 773 43.20 -8.50 3.41
CA HIS A 773 43.98 -7.47 2.73
C HIS A 773 43.11 -6.53 1.89
N HIS A 774 42.15 -7.09 1.12
CA HIS A 774 41.22 -6.30 0.31
C HIS A 774 40.21 -5.52 1.16
N ILE A 775 39.78 -6.08 2.29
CA ILE A 775 38.88 -5.41 3.22
C ILE A 775 39.59 -4.21 3.88
N LEU A 776 40.80 -4.43 4.43
CA LEU A 776 41.57 -3.40 5.13
C LEU A 776 41.99 -2.22 4.23
N LYS A 777 42.05 -2.42 2.91
CA LYS A 777 42.26 -1.33 1.93
C LYS A 777 41.18 -0.25 2.01
N HIS A 778 39.94 -0.65 2.29
CA HIS A 778 38.77 0.24 2.32
C HIS A 778 38.24 0.49 3.74
N PHE A 779 38.48 -0.45 4.66
CA PHE A 779 38.02 -0.43 6.05
C PHE A 779 39.21 -0.63 6.99
N PRO A 780 40.08 0.38 7.18
CA PRO A 780 41.34 0.25 7.94
C PRO A 780 41.12 -0.12 9.41
N LYS A 781 39.92 0.15 9.98
CA LYS A 781 39.53 -0.22 11.35
C LYS A 781 38.67 -1.48 11.43
N ALA A 782 38.61 -2.28 10.36
CA ALA A 782 37.80 -3.49 10.33
C ALA A 782 38.22 -4.51 11.40
N ILE A 783 37.24 -5.02 12.14
CA ILE A 783 37.40 -6.15 13.05
C ILE A 783 36.84 -7.41 12.40
N PHE A 784 37.60 -8.50 12.47
CA PHE A 784 37.28 -9.78 11.84
C PHE A 784 36.82 -10.78 12.91
N ILE A 785 35.60 -11.31 12.74
CA ILE A 785 34.94 -12.14 13.75
C ILE A 785 34.63 -13.52 13.13
N PRO A 786 35.50 -14.53 13.37
CA PRO A 786 35.29 -15.88 12.86
C PRO A 786 34.25 -16.65 13.69
N PHE A 787 33.34 -17.34 13.02
CA PHE A 787 32.42 -18.30 13.61
C PHE A 787 32.83 -19.71 13.18
N GLU A 788 33.40 -20.45 14.13
CA GLU A 788 33.91 -21.80 13.88
C GLU A 788 32.78 -22.79 13.58
N GLY A 789 33.00 -23.65 12.60
CA GLY A 789 32.06 -24.74 12.26
C GLY A 789 30.83 -24.33 11.43
N SER A 790 30.49 -23.03 11.33
CA SER A 790 29.41 -22.55 10.44
C SER A 790 29.82 -22.62 8.97
N LYS A 791 28.82 -22.65 8.08
CA LYS A 791 28.98 -22.57 6.61
C LYS A 791 28.73 -21.18 6.08
N HIS A 792 27.47 -20.78 5.86
CA HIS A 792 27.14 -19.50 5.21
C HIS A 792 26.13 -18.64 5.96
N PHE A 793 25.21 -19.23 6.72
CA PHE A 793 24.20 -18.47 7.48
C PHE A 793 24.58 -18.47 8.96
N VAL A 794 25.49 -17.57 9.37
CA VAL A 794 25.95 -17.49 10.76
C VAL A 794 24.80 -17.14 11.69
N HIS A 795 23.95 -16.18 11.29
CA HIS A 795 22.78 -15.78 12.07
C HIS A 795 21.76 -16.90 12.27
N LYS A 796 21.65 -17.87 11.33
CA LYS A 796 20.76 -19.03 11.48
C LYS A 796 21.39 -20.17 12.28
N ALA A 797 22.68 -20.44 12.03
CA ALA A 797 23.39 -21.52 12.71
C ALA A 797 23.66 -21.20 14.19
N TYR A 798 23.91 -19.93 14.51
CA TYR A 798 24.30 -19.46 15.84
C TYR A 798 23.60 -18.15 16.22
N PRO A 799 22.26 -18.12 16.30
CA PRO A 799 21.49 -16.88 16.50
C PRO A 799 21.86 -16.14 17.79
N ASP A 800 21.97 -16.85 18.91
CA ASP A 800 22.29 -16.23 20.20
C ASP A 800 23.69 -15.62 20.22
N LEU A 801 24.68 -16.35 19.70
CA LEU A 801 26.06 -15.87 19.64
C LEU A 801 26.21 -14.71 18.64
N PHE A 802 25.44 -14.73 17.54
CA PHE A 802 25.37 -13.61 16.61
C PHE A 802 24.83 -12.35 17.28
N VAL A 803 23.70 -12.45 17.99
CA VAL A 803 23.11 -11.34 18.76
C VAL A 803 24.08 -10.82 19.82
N GLU A 804 24.66 -11.72 20.63
CA GLU A 804 25.63 -11.35 21.65
C GLU A 804 26.79 -10.56 21.05
N THR A 805 27.31 -11.03 19.91
CA THR A 805 28.40 -10.39 19.18
C THR A 805 28.02 -8.98 18.72
N VAL A 806 26.88 -8.82 18.02
CA VAL A 806 26.43 -7.53 17.50
C VAL A 806 26.18 -6.54 18.66
N VAL A 807 25.43 -6.97 19.68
CA VAL A 807 25.10 -6.13 20.85
C VAL A 807 26.36 -5.72 21.60
N LYS A 808 27.32 -6.63 21.80
CA LYS A 808 28.60 -6.34 22.46
C LYS A 808 29.34 -5.21 21.75
N PHE A 809 29.45 -5.27 20.42
CA PHE A 809 30.19 -4.26 19.67
C PHE A 809 29.47 -2.91 19.61
N ILE A 810 28.14 -2.91 19.49
CA ILE A 810 27.34 -1.68 19.60
C ILE A 810 27.60 -1.00 20.96
N LYS A 811 27.47 -1.74 22.06
CA LYS A 811 27.69 -1.21 23.42
C LYS A 811 29.13 -0.79 23.70
N GLN A 812 30.11 -1.43 23.06
CA GLN A 812 31.51 -1.03 23.17
C GLN A 812 31.78 0.29 22.47
N ASN A 813 31.18 0.51 21.29
CA ASN A 813 31.32 1.77 20.57
C ASN A 813 30.71 2.94 21.34
N GLU A 814 29.54 2.73 21.95
CA GLU A 814 28.85 3.74 22.78
C GLU A 814 29.61 4.17 24.04
N LYS A 815 30.56 3.36 24.53
CA LYS A 815 31.41 3.72 25.68
C LYS A 815 32.66 4.52 25.30
N ASN A 816 33.00 4.54 24.01
CA ASN A 816 34.22 5.17 23.49
C ASN A 816 33.94 6.55 22.87
N GLU A 817 32.66 6.90 22.63
CA GLU A 817 32.18 8.26 22.35
C GLU A 817 31.81 8.98 23.65
#